data_AF-A0A1U8L2S4-F1
#
_entry.id   AF-A0A1U8L2S4-F1
#
_cell.length_a   1.000
_cell.length_b   1.000
_cell.length_c   1.000
_cell.angle_alpha   90.00
_cell.angle_beta   90.00
_cell.angle_gamma   90.00
#
_symmetry.space_group_name_H-M   'P 1'
#
loop_
_entity.id
_entity.type
_entity.pdbx_description
1 polymer ?
#
loop_
_entity_poly.entity_id
_entity_poly.type
_entity_poly.pdbx_seq_one_letter_code
_entity_poly.pdbx_strand_id
1 'polypeptide(L)'
;MVEPRRLLLIFFLSTLLIAYSNANVEEIQKDTEEGDEEVKVGGQKALGVTYDARSLIINGKRELLFSGAIHYPRSTPDMWPDLIKKAKQGGINAIETYVFWNGHEPVEGQYNFEGEFDLVKFIKLIHEHKLYAVVRVGPFIQAEWNHGGLPYWLREVPGIIFRSDNEPFKKHMKRFVTLIVDKLKQEKLFAPQGGPIILAQIENEYNTIQRAFREKGDSYVQWAGKLALSLNANVPWIMCKQRDAPDPIINTCNGRHCGDTFYGPNKRNKPALWTENWTAQYRVFGDPPSQRSAEDLAYSVARFFSKNGSMVNYYMYYGGTNFGRTSASFTTTRYYDEGPLDEFGLQREPKWGHLKDVHRALSLCKRALFWGVPTTLKLGPDQQAIVWQQPGTSACAAFLANNNTRLAQHVNFRGQDIRLPARSISVLPDCKTVVFNTQLVTTQHNSRNFVRSEIANKNFNWEMYREVPPVGLGFKFDVPRELFHLTKDTTDYAWYTTSLLLGRRDLPMKKNVRPVLRVASLGHGIHAYVNGEYAGSAHGSKVEKSFVLQRAVSLKEGENHIALLGYLVGLPDSGAYMEKRFAGPRSITILGLNTGTLDISQNGWGHQVGIDGEKKKLFTEEGSKSVQWTKPDQGGPLTWYKGYFDAPEGDNPVAIVMTGMGKGMVWVNGRSIGRYWNNYLSPLKKPTQSEYHIPRAYLKPKNLIVLLEEEGGNPKDVHIVTVNRDTICSAVSEIHPPSPRLFETKNGSLQAKVNDLKPRAELKCPGKKQIVAVEFASYGDPFGACGAYFIGNCTAPESKQVVEKYCLGKPSCQIPLDSIPFSNQNDACTHLRKTLAVQLKCA
;
A
#
# COMPACT_ATOMS: atom_id res chain seq x y z
N MET A 1 16.29 -1.81 77.42
CA MET A 1 15.12 -2.46 78.03
C MET A 1 14.92 -3.80 77.34
N VAL A 2 15.26 -4.86 78.06
CA VAL A 2 14.89 -6.29 78.00
C VAL A 2 14.78 -7.00 76.63
N GLU A 3 15.73 -7.93 76.45
CA GLU A 3 15.87 -9.16 75.62
C GLU A 3 14.65 -10.15 75.64
N PRO A 4 14.68 -11.41 75.11
CA PRO A 4 15.60 -12.10 74.18
C PRO A 4 14.98 -13.14 73.17
N ARG A 5 15.80 -13.51 72.17
CA ARG A 5 16.25 -14.85 71.67
C ARG A 5 15.38 -16.15 71.68
N ARG A 6 15.43 -16.81 70.50
CA ARG A 6 15.94 -18.19 70.17
C ARG A 6 15.21 -19.50 70.55
N LEU A 7 15.25 -20.42 69.55
CA LEU A 7 15.45 -21.90 69.60
C LEU A 7 14.25 -22.76 70.06
N LEU A 8 14.02 -24.01 69.65
CA LEU A 8 14.46 -24.98 68.62
C LEU A 8 13.57 -26.25 68.87
N LEU A 9 13.48 -27.16 67.87
CA LEU A 9 13.46 -28.64 68.04
C LEU A 9 12.14 -29.44 68.31
N ILE A 10 11.80 -30.33 67.35
CA ILE A 10 11.68 -31.82 67.43
C ILE A 10 10.39 -32.47 66.89
N PHE A 11 10.58 -33.22 65.79
CA PHE A 11 10.09 -34.55 65.38
C PHE A 11 8.64 -35.02 65.68
N PHE A 12 7.97 -35.63 64.68
CA PHE A 12 7.95 -37.09 64.49
C PHE A 12 7.37 -37.55 63.12
N LEU A 13 7.89 -38.71 62.67
CA LEU A 13 7.62 -39.47 61.43
C LEU A 13 6.26 -40.21 61.41
N SER A 14 5.78 -40.56 60.19
CA SER A 14 5.64 -41.95 59.66
C SER A 14 4.56 -42.04 58.54
N THR A 15 4.94 -42.28 57.25
CA THR A 15 4.81 -43.53 56.43
C THR A 15 3.36 -43.87 56.01
N LEU A 16 2.97 -44.39 54.83
CA LEU A 16 3.60 -45.02 53.65
C LEU A 16 2.49 -45.15 52.56
N LEU A 17 2.80 -45.12 51.26
CA LEU A 17 2.31 -46.09 50.27
C LEU A 17 2.97 -45.89 48.90
N ILE A 18 3.59 -46.96 48.41
CA ILE A 18 4.29 -47.11 47.14
C ILE A 18 3.36 -47.89 46.19
N ALA A 19 3.32 -47.48 44.93
CA ALA A 19 3.13 -48.40 43.81
C ALA A 19 4.02 -47.94 42.65
N TYR A 20 4.87 -48.85 42.19
CA TYR A 20 5.86 -48.69 41.13
C TYR A 20 5.42 -49.55 39.94
N SER A 21 5.60 -49.05 38.71
CA SER A 21 5.74 -49.88 37.50
C SER A 21 6.70 -49.21 36.51
N ASN A 22 7.85 -49.84 36.32
CA ASN A 22 8.83 -49.65 35.22
C ASN A 22 8.23 -50.24 33.91
N ALA A 23 8.62 -49.97 32.67
CA ALA A 23 9.61 -49.13 32.00
C ALA A 23 9.20 -49.04 30.50
N ASN A 24 9.65 -48.01 29.77
CA ASN A 24 10.27 -48.17 28.44
C ASN A 24 10.97 -46.87 28.04
N VAL A 25 12.23 -47.03 27.62
CA VAL A 25 13.16 -46.02 27.16
C VAL A 25 13.22 -46.12 25.63
N GLU A 26 13.08 -44.99 24.93
CA GLU A 26 13.60 -44.80 23.58
C GLU A 26 14.06 -43.35 23.41
N GLU A 27 15.26 -43.21 22.84
CA GLU A 27 16.07 -42.00 22.72
C GLU A 27 15.49 -40.97 21.74
N ILE A 28 15.54 -39.68 22.09
CA ILE A 28 15.60 -38.59 21.10
C ILE A 28 16.68 -37.58 21.51
N GLN A 29 17.55 -37.30 20.54
CA GLN A 29 18.74 -36.46 20.52
C GLN A 29 18.63 -35.11 21.27
N LYS A 30 19.69 -34.83 22.06
CA LYS A 30 20.13 -33.49 22.44
C LYS A 30 20.61 -32.73 21.20
N ASP A 31 19.92 -31.66 20.84
CA ASP A 31 20.56 -30.52 20.18
C ASP A 31 20.89 -29.47 21.24
N THR A 32 22.18 -29.14 21.30
CA THR A 32 22.83 -28.24 22.24
C THR A 32 22.47 -26.78 21.96
N GLU A 33 21.76 -26.15 22.88
CA GLU A 33 21.76 -24.69 23.06
C GLU A 33 23.14 -24.28 23.60
N GLU A 34 23.96 -23.65 22.77
CA GLU A 34 25.14 -22.92 23.26
C GLU A 34 24.69 -21.58 23.85
N GLY A 35 24.91 -21.45 25.15
CA GLY A 35 24.55 -20.29 25.96
C GLY A 35 25.40 -19.06 25.65
N ASP A 36 24.70 -17.94 25.47
CA ASP A 36 25.26 -16.61 25.68
C ASP A 36 25.56 -16.46 27.18
N GLU A 37 26.82 -16.18 27.53
CA GLU A 37 27.20 -15.80 28.90
C GLU A 37 26.50 -14.49 29.31
N GLU A 38 25.40 -14.62 30.05
CA GLU A 38 24.77 -13.53 30.79
C GLU A 38 25.66 -13.11 31.96
N VAL A 39 26.38 -12.00 31.79
CA VAL A 39 26.89 -11.23 32.93
C VAL A 39 25.70 -10.63 33.67
N LYS A 40 25.25 -11.33 34.72
CA LYS A 40 24.24 -10.83 35.67
C LYS A 40 24.88 -9.81 36.61
N VAL A 41 24.68 -8.53 36.31
CA VAL A 41 24.73 -7.47 37.33
C VAL A 41 23.29 -7.10 37.67
N GLY A 42 22.93 -7.26 38.95
CA GLY A 42 21.60 -6.97 39.46
C GLY A 42 21.16 -5.54 39.19
N GLY A 43 20.12 -5.40 38.39
CA GLY A 43 19.40 -4.16 38.11
C GLY A 43 18.19 -4.49 37.25
N GLN A 44 17.01 -4.01 37.64
CA GLN A 44 15.74 -4.24 36.94
C GLN A 44 15.91 -4.14 35.41
N LYS A 45 15.36 -5.11 34.66
CA LYS A 45 15.20 -4.99 33.20
C LYS A 45 14.53 -3.65 32.92
N ALA A 46 15.23 -2.73 32.26
CA ALA A 46 14.65 -1.47 31.82
C ALA A 46 13.56 -1.78 30.79
N LEU A 47 12.31 -1.88 31.23
CA LEU A 47 11.14 -2.04 30.39
C LEU A 47 10.81 -0.68 29.77
N GLY A 48 10.88 -0.57 28.44
CA GLY A 48 10.47 0.65 27.75
C GLY A 48 11.18 0.92 26.44
N VAL A 49 10.78 2.03 25.81
CA VAL A 49 11.36 2.51 24.55
C VAL A 49 11.87 3.94 24.77
N THR A 50 13.17 4.12 24.56
CA THR A 50 13.82 5.43 24.58
C THR A 50 14.58 5.63 23.28
N TYR A 51 15.33 6.72 23.16
CA TYR A 51 16.15 7.00 22.00
C TYR A 51 17.33 7.90 22.35
N ASP A 52 18.30 7.96 21.44
CA ASP A 52 19.35 8.98 21.44
C ASP A 52 19.67 9.43 20.00
N ALA A 53 20.80 10.12 19.84
CA ALA A 53 21.27 10.64 18.56
C ALA A 53 21.41 9.57 17.44
N ARG A 54 21.49 8.29 17.82
CA ARG A 54 21.87 7.19 16.92
C ARG A 54 20.70 6.31 16.57
N SER A 55 19.88 5.90 17.53
CA SER A 55 18.76 4.98 17.27
C SER A 55 17.69 5.04 18.36
N LEU A 56 16.58 4.34 18.12
CA LEU A 56 15.73 3.86 19.22
C LEU A 56 16.50 2.83 20.08
N ILE A 57 16.12 2.77 21.35
CA ILE A 57 16.61 1.81 22.34
C ILE A 57 15.38 1.13 22.92
N ILE A 58 15.18 -0.14 22.56
CA ILE A 58 14.01 -0.94 22.93
C ILE A 58 14.47 -1.95 23.99
N ASN A 59 13.94 -1.83 25.21
CA ASN A 59 14.32 -2.67 26.35
C ASN A 59 15.85 -2.73 26.57
N GLY A 60 16.51 -1.57 26.48
CA GLY A 60 17.96 -1.43 26.62
C GLY A 60 18.79 -1.85 25.39
N LYS A 61 18.17 -2.34 24.32
CA LYS A 61 18.87 -2.80 23.10
C LYS A 61 18.61 -1.87 21.92
N ARG A 62 19.67 -1.54 21.19
CA ARG A 62 19.57 -0.87 19.89
C ARG A 62 19.23 -1.91 18.81
N GLU A 63 18.29 -1.56 17.93
CA GLU A 63 17.87 -2.41 16.82
C GLU A 63 17.77 -1.59 15.54
N LEU A 64 18.18 -2.17 14.39
CA LEU A 64 17.94 -1.55 13.10
C LEU A 64 16.51 -1.89 12.71
N LEU A 65 15.67 -0.89 12.50
CA LEU A 65 14.26 -1.12 12.24
C LEU A 65 13.99 -1.12 10.73
N PHE A 66 13.58 -2.28 10.23
CA PHE A 66 13.04 -2.46 8.89
C PHE A 66 11.53 -2.60 9.05
N SER A 67 10.84 -1.49 8.83
CA SER A 67 9.40 -1.38 8.98
C SER A 67 8.69 -1.51 7.63
N GLY A 68 7.48 -2.03 7.62
CA GLY A 68 6.63 -2.09 6.44
C GLY A 68 5.21 -1.61 6.72
N ALA A 69 4.69 -0.69 5.92
CA ALA A 69 3.31 -0.23 6.07
C ALA A 69 2.33 -1.28 5.54
N ILE A 70 1.36 -1.67 6.39
CA ILE A 70 0.22 -2.53 6.08
C ILE A 70 -1.00 -1.88 6.73
N HIS A 71 -1.93 -1.38 5.91
CA HIS A 71 -3.15 -0.74 6.41
C HIS A 71 -4.25 -1.78 6.61
N TYR A 72 -4.66 -1.99 7.86
CA TYR A 72 -5.63 -3.03 8.22
C TYR A 72 -6.94 -2.97 7.41
N PRO A 73 -7.56 -1.80 7.11
CA PRO A 73 -8.82 -1.77 6.36
C PRO A 73 -8.67 -1.98 4.85
N ARG A 74 -7.44 -2.03 4.32
CA ARG A 74 -7.17 -2.31 2.90
C ARG A 74 -6.97 -3.80 2.60
N SER A 75 -7.26 -4.65 3.59
CA SER A 75 -7.28 -6.11 3.51
C SER A 75 -8.34 -6.66 4.46
N THR A 76 -8.69 -7.93 4.32
CA THR A 76 -9.65 -8.56 5.23
C THR A 76 -8.94 -9.13 6.47
N PRO A 77 -9.65 -9.31 7.60
CA PRO A 77 -9.08 -9.96 8.79
C PRO A 77 -8.44 -11.33 8.53
N ASP A 78 -8.95 -12.08 7.56
CA ASP A 78 -8.44 -13.40 7.17
C ASP A 78 -7.09 -13.30 6.43
N MET A 79 -6.80 -12.17 5.79
CA MET A 79 -5.53 -11.93 5.12
C MET A 79 -4.44 -11.46 6.08
N TRP A 80 -4.79 -10.80 7.19
CA TRP A 80 -3.79 -10.17 8.08
C TRP A 80 -2.70 -11.13 8.57
N PRO A 81 -2.99 -12.35 9.07
CA PRO A 81 -1.94 -13.25 9.54
C PRO A 81 -0.93 -13.59 8.45
N ASP A 82 -1.39 -13.88 7.23
CA ASP A 82 -0.51 -14.23 6.11
C ASP A 82 0.31 -13.03 5.61
N LEU A 83 -0.29 -11.84 5.54
CA LEU A 83 0.42 -10.60 5.19
C LEU A 83 1.54 -10.29 6.20
N ILE A 84 1.24 -10.37 7.50
CA ILE A 84 2.20 -10.12 8.59
C ILE A 84 3.31 -11.17 8.56
N LYS A 85 2.97 -12.46 8.36
CA LYS A 85 3.93 -13.55 8.22
C LYS A 85 4.87 -13.33 7.04
N LYS A 86 4.34 -12.98 5.86
CA LYS A 86 5.14 -12.69 4.66
C LYS A 86 6.03 -11.46 4.84
N ALA A 87 5.57 -10.43 5.55
CA ALA A 87 6.40 -9.29 5.91
C ALA A 87 7.58 -9.71 6.79
N LYS A 88 7.33 -10.45 7.88
CA LYS A 88 8.38 -11.00 8.75
C LYS A 88 9.40 -11.83 7.96
N GLN A 89 8.91 -12.74 7.12
CA GLN A 89 9.77 -13.56 6.26
C GLN A 89 10.60 -12.72 5.28
N GLY A 90 10.13 -11.52 4.92
CA GLY A 90 10.79 -10.55 4.05
C GLY A 90 11.78 -9.64 4.77
N GLY A 91 12.13 -9.92 6.02
CA GLY A 91 13.11 -9.15 6.80
C GLY A 91 12.53 -7.99 7.60
N ILE A 92 11.20 -7.81 7.57
CA ILE A 92 10.51 -6.78 8.36
C ILE A 92 10.50 -7.19 9.84
N ASN A 93 10.87 -6.26 10.72
CA ASN A 93 10.81 -6.42 12.18
C ASN A 93 9.83 -5.45 12.86
N ALA A 94 9.21 -4.54 12.11
CA ALA A 94 8.14 -3.66 12.58
C ALA A 94 7.04 -3.48 11.51
N ILE A 95 5.76 -3.42 11.91
CA ILE A 95 4.65 -3.09 11.01
C ILE A 95 4.15 -1.67 11.33
N GLU A 96 4.02 -0.85 10.30
CA GLU A 96 3.44 0.49 10.41
C GLU A 96 2.00 0.47 9.92
N THR A 97 1.10 1.18 10.61
CA THR A 97 -0.24 1.47 10.11
C THR A 97 -0.73 2.84 10.56
N TYR A 98 -1.48 3.52 9.70
CA TYR A 98 -2.36 4.61 10.11
C TYR A 98 -3.55 4.12 10.91
N VAL A 99 -4.24 5.04 11.60
CA VAL A 99 -5.58 4.86 12.16
C VAL A 99 -6.60 5.67 11.36
N PHE A 100 -7.67 5.04 10.89
CA PHE A 100 -8.61 5.61 9.91
C PHE A 100 -9.86 6.19 10.58
N TRP A 101 -9.80 7.46 11.04
CA TRP A 101 -10.87 8.07 11.86
C TRP A 101 -12.26 8.00 11.20
N ASN A 102 -12.40 8.36 9.94
CA ASN A 102 -13.69 8.31 9.25
C ASN A 102 -14.33 6.91 9.19
N GLY A 103 -13.53 5.84 9.16
CA GLY A 103 -14.02 4.47 9.25
C GLY A 103 -14.36 4.05 10.68
N HIS A 104 -13.61 4.59 11.66
CA HIS A 104 -13.86 4.35 13.07
C HIS A 104 -14.98 5.19 13.69
N GLU A 105 -15.35 6.33 13.12
CA GLU A 105 -16.44 7.21 13.60
C GLU A 105 -17.26 7.73 12.41
N PRO A 106 -17.97 6.83 11.67
CA PRO A 106 -18.73 7.20 10.48
C PRO A 106 -19.88 8.18 10.79
N VAL A 107 -20.46 8.06 11.98
CA VAL A 107 -21.44 8.99 12.55
C VAL A 107 -20.86 9.53 13.85
N GLU A 108 -21.03 10.83 14.11
CA GLU A 108 -20.44 11.45 15.31
C GLU A 108 -20.86 10.71 16.58
N GLY A 109 -19.86 10.30 17.39
CA GLY A 109 -20.06 9.57 18.64
C GLY A 109 -20.37 8.08 18.50
N GLN A 110 -20.52 7.55 17.28
CA GLN A 110 -20.74 6.12 17.04
C GLN A 110 -19.48 5.48 16.47
N TYR A 111 -18.82 4.67 17.29
CA TYR A 111 -17.53 4.09 16.95
C TYR A 111 -17.62 2.67 16.38
N ASN A 112 -16.82 2.37 15.37
CA ASN A 112 -16.67 1.04 14.76
C ASN A 112 -15.24 0.51 14.94
N PHE A 113 -15.11 -0.65 15.59
CA PHE A 113 -13.84 -1.40 15.73
C PHE A 113 -14.03 -2.89 15.38
N GLU A 114 -14.98 -3.19 14.51
CA GLU A 114 -15.31 -4.55 14.09
C GLU A 114 -14.76 -4.86 12.68
N GLY A 115 -14.68 -6.14 12.33
CA GLY A 115 -14.30 -6.58 10.99
C GLY A 115 -12.93 -6.04 10.56
N GLU A 116 -12.86 -5.49 9.35
CA GLU A 116 -11.64 -4.85 8.83
C GLU A 116 -11.21 -3.57 9.57
N PHE A 117 -12.03 -3.05 10.50
CA PHE A 117 -11.70 -1.93 11.38
C PHE A 117 -11.29 -2.38 12.80
N ASP A 118 -11.09 -3.67 13.05
CA ASP A 118 -10.56 -4.15 14.34
C ASP A 118 -9.05 -3.89 14.48
N LEU A 119 -8.71 -2.64 14.83
CA LEU A 119 -7.34 -2.18 15.07
C LEU A 119 -6.65 -2.98 16.18
N VAL A 120 -7.37 -3.36 17.23
CA VAL A 120 -6.82 -4.07 18.39
C VAL A 120 -6.38 -5.46 17.98
N LYS A 121 -7.24 -6.21 17.28
CA LYS A 121 -6.91 -7.53 16.73
C LYS A 121 -5.73 -7.45 15.77
N PHE A 122 -5.70 -6.47 14.88
CA PHE A 122 -4.57 -6.30 13.96
C PHE A 122 -3.23 -6.12 14.70
N ILE A 123 -3.20 -5.26 15.73
CA ILE A 123 -1.98 -5.04 16.53
C ILE A 123 -1.62 -6.28 17.37
N LYS A 124 -2.60 -7.01 17.91
CA LYS A 124 -2.35 -8.29 18.60
C LYS A 124 -1.73 -9.32 17.66
N LEU A 125 -2.19 -9.42 16.41
CA LEU A 125 -1.59 -10.31 15.40
C LEU A 125 -0.13 -9.93 15.08
N ILE A 126 0.20 -8.63 15.05
CA ILE A 126 1.59 -8.16 14.92
C ILE A 126 2.43 -8.68 16.11
N HIS A 127 1.90 -8.57 17.33
CA HIS A 127 2.57 -9.06 18.54
C HIS A 127 2.77 -10.58 18.52
N GLU A 128 1.75 -11.36 18.15
CA GLU A 128 1.81 -12.83 18.03
C GLU A 128 2.90 -13.28 17.05
N HIS A 129 3.11 -12.51 15.97
CA HIS A 129 4.18 -12.73 15.03
C HIS A 129 5.55 -12.23 15.52
N LYS A 130 5.67 -11.75 16.75
CA LYS A 130 6.91 -11.24 17.37
C LYS A 130 7.51 -10.08 16.58
N LEU A 131 6.67 -9.17 16.10
CA LEU A 131 7.06 -7.94 15.43
C LEU A 131 6.71 -6.73 16.31
N TYR A 132 7.42 -5.63 16.10
CA TYR A 132 7.04 -4.34 16.67
C TYR A 132 5.92 -3.68 15.85
N ALA A 133 5.25 -2.69 16.43
CA ALA A 133 4.24 -1.87 15.77
C ALA A 133 4.62 -0.38 15.82
N VAL A 134 4.37 0.31 14.72
CA VAL A 134 4.41 1.78 14.60
C VAL A 134 2.99 2.25 14.29
N VAL A 135 2.33 2.90 15.26
CA VAL A 135 0.93 3.30 15.11
C VAL A 135 0.85 4.78 14.79
N ARG A 136 0.50 5.11 13.55
CA ARG A 136 0.34 6.50 13.10
C ARG A 136 -1.10 6.95 13.35
N VAL A 137 -1.35 7.44 14.57
CA VAL A 137 -2.69 7.79 15.06
C VAL A 137 -3.33 8.91 14.22
N GLY A 138 -2.54 9.85 13.71
CA GLY A 138 -3.04 10.97 12.91
C GLY A 138 -3.61 12.11 13.78
N PRO A 139 -4.88 12.52 13.64
CA PRO A 139 -5.94 11.77 12.96
C PRO A 139 -6.15 12.15 11.50
N PHE A 140 -5.51 13.24 11.02
CA PHE A 140 -5.29 13.42 9.60
C PHE A 140 -4.14 12.52 9.16
N ILE A 141 -4.36 11.71 8.13
CA ILE A 141 -3.41 10.67 7.67
C ILE A 141 -3.05 10.80 6.19
N GLN A 142 -3.78 11.62 5.42
CA GLN A 142 -3.75 11.63 3.95
C GLN A 142 -4.03 10.22 3.38
N ALA A 143 -2.98 9.40 3.26
CA ALA A 143 -2.99 7.99 2.87
C ALA A 143 -3.69 7.67 1.54
N GLU A 144 -3.94 8.68 0.71
CA GLU A 144 -4.87 8.63 -0.43
C GLU A 144 -6.20 7.96 -0.08
N TRP A 145 -6.62 8.21 1.16
CA TRP A 145 -7.82 7.71 1.77
C TRP A 145 -8.87 8.81 1.79
N ASN A 146 -10.15 8.42 1.75
CA ASN A 146 -11.26 9.35 1.69
C ASN A 146 -11.13 10.44 2.76
N HIS A 147 -11.19 11.70 2.32
CA HIS A 147 -11.08 12.88 3.17
C HIS A 147 -9.80 12.99 4.04
N GLY A 148 -8.73 12.29 3.65
CA GLY A 148 -7.48 12.23 4.43
C GLY A 148 -7.65 11.56 5.79
N GLY A 149 -8.70 10.73 5.96
CA GLY A 149 -9.07 10.08 7.20
C GLY A 149 -10.06 10.86 8.07
N LEU A 150 -10.38 12.11 7.77
CA LEU A 150 -11.31 12.91 8.57
C LEU A 150 -12.77 12.54 8.26
N PRO A 151 -13.63 12.29 9.26
CA PRO A 151 -15.03 11.98 9.00
C PRO A 151 -15.75 13.17 8.35
N TYR A 152 -16.69 12.90 7.45
CA TYR A 152 -17.42 13.98 6.75
C TYR A 152 -18.15 14.90 7.72
N TRP A 153 -18.81 14.36 8.75
CA TRP A 153 -19.59 15.15 9.72
C TRP A 153 -18.76 16.26 10.39
N LEU A 154 -17.43 16.11 10.45
CA LEU A 154 -16.53 17.14 10.97
C LEU A 154 -16.64 18.44 10.17
N ARG A 155 -16.89 18.36 8.86
CA ARG A 155 -17.08 19.53 7.99
C ARG A 155 -18.33 20.34 8.35
N GLU A 156 -19.34 19.71 8.95
CA GLU A 156 -20.59 20.38 9.34
C GLU A 156 -20.50 21.08 10.71
N VAL A 157 -19.39 20.92 11.43
CA VAL A 157 -19.18 21.58 12.72
C VAL A 157 -19.05 23.10 12.51
N PRO A 158 -19.87 23.92 13.19
CA PRO A 158 -19.83 25.37 13.03
C PRO A 158 -18.45 25.98 13.30
N GLY A 159 -17.99 26.85 12.39
CA GLY A 159 -16.72 27.57 12.53
C GLY A 159 -15.47 26.70 12.45
N ILE A 160 -15.58 25.46 11.99
CA ILE A 160 -14.42 24.56 11.93
C ILE A 160 -13.42 24.98 10.85
N ILE A 161 -12.14 24.82 11.16
CA ILE A 161 -11.04 24.92 10.21
C ILE A 161 -10.15 23.70 10.47
N PHE A 162 -10.01 22.84 9.46
CA PHE A 162 -9.24 21.61 9.65
C PHE A 162 -7.76 21.92 9.83
N ARG A 163 -7.13 21.18 10.76
CA ARG A 163 -5.68 21.19 10.98
C ARG A 163 -5.13 22.60 11.21
N SER A 164 -5.80 23.37 12.05
CA SER A 164 -5.40 24.73 12.42
C SER A 164 -5.67 24.94 13.90
N ASP A 165 -5.14 26.03 14.47
CA ASP A 165 -5.45 26.43 15.84
C ASP A 165 -6.88 26.98 15.90
N ASN A 166 -7.81 26.03 15.96
CA ASN A 166 -9.24 26.19 15.87
C ASN A 166 -9.88 25.30 16.94
N GLU A 167 -10.55 25.91 17.93
CA GLU A 167 -11.10 25.19 19.08
C GLU A 167 -12.04 24.03 18.70
N PRO A 168 -12.99 24.17 17.75
CA PRO A 168 -13.79 23.05 17.28
C PRO A 168 -12.94 21.87 16.79
N PHE A 169 -11.98 22.11 15.89
CA PHE A 169 -11.13 21.04 15.37
C PHE A 169 -10.29 20.39 16.47
N LYS A 170 -9.64 21.20 17.33
CA LYS A 170 -8.83 20.70 18.45
C LYS A 170 -9.64 19.83 19.42
N LYS A 171 -10.89 20.22 19.71
CA LYS A 171 -11.81 19.45 20.57
C LYS A 171 -12.07 18.05 19.99
N HIS A 172 -12.46 17.95 18.72
CA HIS A 172 -12.78 16.66 18.09
C HIS A 172 -11.52 15.81 17.87
N MET A 173 -10.40 16.42 17.44
CA MET A 173 -9.11 15.72 17.34
C MET A 173 -8.68 15.17 18.70
N LYS A 174 -8.75 15.98 19.77
CA LYS A 174 -8.42 15.52 21.13
C LYS A 174 -9.30 14.34 21.55
N ARG A 175 -10.62 14.41 21.32
CA ARG A 175 -11.55 13.32 21.64
C ARG A 175 -11.13 12.01 20.98
N PHE A 176 -10.91 12.03 19.65
CA PHE A 176 -10.58 10.83 18.91
C PHE A 176 -9.18 10.28 19.24
N VAL A 177 -8.15 11.13 19.27
CA VAL A 177 -6.78 10.70 19.59
C VAL A 177 -6.71 10.11 21.00
N THR A 178 -7.39 10.73 21.97
CA THR A 178 -7.48 10.20 23.35
C THR A 178 -8.15 8.83 23.36
N LEU A 179 -9.29 8.67 22.68
CA LEU A 179 -10.00 7.40 22.59
C LEU A 179 -9.11 6.28 22.02
N ILE A 180 -8.36 6.56 20.95
CA ILE A 180 -7.48 5.56 20.34
C ILE A 180 -6.35 5.19 21.32
N VAL A 181 -5.67 6.17 21.91
CA VAL A 181 -4.57 5.88 22.84
C VAL A 181 -5.06 5.15 24.08
N ASP A 182 -6.19 5.54 24.65
CA ASP A 182 -6.78 4.86 25.81
C ASP A 182 -7.19 3.42 25.50
N LYS A 183 -7.79 3.18 24.33
CA LYS A 183 -8.10 1.82 23.87
C LYS A 183 -6.84 0.95 23.76
N LEU A 184 -5.78 1.47 23.16
CA LEU A 184 -4.51 0.74 23.04
C LEU A 184 -3.84 0.51 24.40
N LYS A 185 -3.98 1.45 25.35
CA LYS A 185 -3.48 1.30 26.73
C LYS A 185 -4.26 0.27 27.52
N GLN A 186 -5.59 0.26 27.41
CA GLN A 186 -6.47 -0.71 28.07
C GLN A 186 -6.11 -2.14 27.65
N GLU A 187 -5.80 -2.32 26.36
CA GLU A 187 -5.36 -3.59 25.77
C GLU A 187 -3.86 -3.89 25.99
N LYS A 188 -3.14 -3.05 26.74
CA LYS A 188 -1.71 -3.18 27.06
C LYS A 188 -0.81 -3.30 25.82
N LEU A 189 -1.15 -2.59 24.74
CA LEU A 189 -0.47 -2.72 23.46
C LEU A 189 0.79 -1.84 23.32
N PHE A 190 1.03 -0.90 24.21
CA PHE A 190 2.30 -0.16 24.23
C PHE A 190 3.45 -1.01 24.81
N ALA A 191 4.64 -0.88 24.24
CA ALA A 191 5.81 -1.67 24.65
C ALA A 191 6.14 -1.64 26.15
N PRO A 192 6.05 -0.51 26.87
CA PRO A 192 6.22 -0.50 28.33
C PRO A 192 5.18 -1.34 29.09
N GLN A 193 4.03 -1.64 28.49
CA GLN A 193 2.97 -2.49 29.05
C GLN A 193 3.11 -3.96 28.62
N GLY A 194 4.14 -4.29 27.84
CA GLY A 194 4.37 -5.62 27.26
C GLY A 194 3.83 -5.80 25.85
N GLY A 195 3.25 -4.77 25.21
CA GLY A 195 2.72 -4.85 23.85
C GLY A 195 3.75 -4.57 22.74
N PRO A 196 3.35 -4.59 21.45
CA PRO A 196 4.29 -4.43 20.35
C PRO A 196 4.55 -2.96 19.96
N ILE A 197 3.75 -1.99 20.40
CA ILE A 197 3.82 -0.61 19.90
C ILE A 197 5.06 0.08 20.46
N ILE A 198 6.01 0.44 19.59
CA ILE A 198 7.28 1.10 19.94
C ILE A 198 7.32 2.59 19.56
N LEU A 199 6.43 3.02 18.66
CA LEU A 199 6.33 4.40 18.19
C LEU A 199 4.86 4.74 17.95
N ALA A 200 4.51 6.00 18.22
CA ALA A 200 3.24 6.58 17.83
C ALA A 200 3.45 7.88 17.04
N GLN A 201 2.61 8.17 16.05
CA GLN A 201 2.66 9.43 15.30
C GLN A 201 1.40 10.27 15.54
N ILE A 202 1.61 11.56 15.78
CA ILE A 202 0.57 12.59 15.78
C ILE A 202 0.70 13.44 14.51
N GLU A 203 -0.43 13.81 13.90
CA GLU A 203 -0.50 14.50 12.60
C GLU A 203 0.20 13.75 11.45
N ASN A 204 0.17 14.34 10.26
CA ASN A 204 0.81 13.81 9.06
C ASN A 204 1.25 14.91 8.08
N GLU A 205 2.55 15.01 7.81
CA GLU A 205 3.15 15.95 6.86
C GLU A 205 2.70 17.41 7.02
N TYR A 206 2.51 17.88 8.25
CA TYR A 206 1.83 19.14 8.52
C TYR A 206 2.57 20.39 8.03
N ASN A 207 3.92 20.42 8.02
CA ASN A 207 4.68 21.55 7.44
C ASN A 207 4.28 21.86 5.99
N THR A 208 3.75 20.90 5.22
CA THR A 208 3.36 21.12 3.82
C THR A 208 2.23 22.15 3.69
N ILE A 209 1.42 22.33 4.73
CA ILE A 209 0.27 23.25 4.73
C ILE A 209 0.31 24.26 5.88
N GLN A 210 1.17 24.08 6.89
CA GLN A 210 1.28 24.95 8.07
C GLN A 210 1.30 26.44 7.74
N ARG A 211 2.09 26.84 6.74
CA ARG A 211 2.21 28.24 6.31
C ARG A 211 0.89 28.86 5.84
N ALA A 212 -0.05 28.06 5.33
CA ALA A 212 -1.36 28.54 4.90
C ALA A 212 -2.22 29.04 6.08
N PHE A 213 -1.86 28.68 7.31
CA PHE A 213 -2.54 29.08 8.54
C PHE A 213 -1.77 30.13 9.37
N ARG A 214 -0.58 30.57 8.91
CA ARG A 214 0.27 31.56 9.61
C ARG A 214 0.51 31.13 11.07
N GLU A 215 0.41 32.06 12.02
CA GLU A 215 0.58 31.82 13.47
C GLU A 215 -0.34 30.71 14.02
N LYS A 216 -1.52 30.51 13.43
CA LYS A 216 -2.44 29.41 13.79
C LYS A 216 -1.94 28.05 13.34
N GLY A 217 -1.03 27.98 12.38
CA GLY A 217 -0.35 26.74 12.03
C GLY A 217 0.72 26.38 13.06
N ASP A 218 1.51 27.39 13.47
CA ASP A 218 2.60 27.21 14.42
C ASP A 218 2.06 26.83 15.81
N SER A 219 1.08 27.57 16.32
CA SER A 219 0.42 27.24 17.61
C SER A 219 -0.26 25.87 17.60
N TYR A 220 -0.91 25.48 16.49
CA TYR A 220 -1.54 24.17 16.35
C TYR A 220 -0.54 23.03 16.44
N VAL A 221 0.59 23.09 15.72
CA VAL A 221 1.55 21.97 15.75
C VAL A 221 2.17 21.81 17.14
N GLN A 222 2.41 22.92 17.85
CA GLN A 222 2.87 22.90 19.25
C GLN A 222 1.80 22.29 20.17
N TRP A 223 0.53 22.65 19.98
CA TRP A 223 -0.59 22.07 20.72
C TRP A 223 -0.75 20.56 20.45
N ALA A 224 -0.67 20.13 19.18
CA ALA A 224 -0.80 18.72 18.81
C ALA A 224 0.29 17.87 19.45
N GLY A 225 1.52 18.40 19.49
CA GLY A 225 2.62 17.74 20.21
C GLY A 225 2.37 17.65 21.73
N LYS A 226 1.92 18.74 22.36
CA LYS A 226 1.56 18.73 23.80
C LYS A 226 0.43 17.75 24.11
N LEU A 227 -0.58 17.67 23.25
CA LEU A 227 -1.66 16.69 23.36
C LEU A 227 -1.08 15.27 23.35
N ALA A 228 -0.30 14.92 22.34
CA ALA A 228 0.29 13.58 22.20
C ALA A 228 1.08 13.15 23.45
N LEU A 229 1.90 14.05 23.98
CA LEU A 229 2.69 13.81 25.19
C LEU A 229 1.79 13.63 26.43
N SER A 230 0.72 14.43 26.57
CA SER A 230 -0.20 14.37 27.71
C SER A 230 -0.95 13.04 27.86
N LEU A 231 -1.02 12.23 26.79
CA LEU A 231 -1.71 10.93 26.80
C LEU A 231 -0.89 9.82 27.50
N ASN A 232 0.38 10.09 27.82
CA ASN A 232 1.26 9.18 28.57
C ASN A 232 1.29 7.76 27.97
N ALA A 233 1.49 7.68 26.65
CA ALA A 233 1.69 6.42 25.94
C ALA A 233 3.04 5.74 26.29
N ASN A 234 3.96 6.48 26.92
CA ASN A 234 5.28 6.04 27.39
C ASN A 234 6.17 5.41 26.30
N VAL A 235 5.91 5.76 25.04
CA VAL A 235 6.75 5.48 23.87
C VAL A 235 7.08 6.79 23.16
N PRO A 236 8.18 6.87 22.38
CA PRO A 236 8.49 8.07 21.63
C PRO A 236 7.39 8.41 20.62
N TRP A 237 7.06 9.69 20.55
CA TRP A 237 6.18 10.24 19.53
C TRP A 237 6.98 10.78 18.35
N ILE A 238 6.42 10.64 17.16
CA ILE A 238 7.02 11.13 15.92
C ILE A 238 6.08 12.09 15.17
N MET A 239 6.64 12.91 14.28
CA MET A 239 5.91 13.74 13.31
C MET A 239 6.68 13.74 11.97
N CYS A 240 6.06 13.22 10.92
CA CYS A 240 6.69 13.16 9.60
C CYS A 240 6.64 14.51 8.88
N LYS A 241 7.74 14.83 8.17
CA LYS A 241 7.96 16.14 7.51
C LYS A 241 7.61 17.32 8.42
N GLN A 242 8.10 17.33 9.67
CA GLN A 242 7.84 18.41 10.62
C GLN A 242 9.15 18.97 11.21
N ARG A 243 9.79 19.92 10.54
CA ARG A 243 11.08 20.52 10.92
C ARG A 243 11.08 21.14 12.31
N ASP A 244 9.97 21.73 12.73
CA ASP A 244 9.75 22.41 14.00
C ASP A 244 8.95 21.55 15.01
N ALA A 245 8.99 20.21 14.88
CA ALA A 245 8.36 19.32 15.86
C ALA A 245 8.85 19.61 17.29
N PRO A 246 7.94 19.82 18.28
CA PRO A 246 8.31 20.15 19.65
C PRO A 246 9.08 19.03 20.34
N ASP A 247 10.02 19.36 21.22
CA ASP A 247 10.68 18.34 22.05
C ASP A 247 9.67 17.70 23.03
N PRO A 248 9.77 16.38 23.29
CA PRO A 248 10.74 15.40 22.78
C PRO A 248 10.34 14.69 21.45
N ILE A 249 9.36 15.19 20.70
CA ILE A 249 8.86 14.52 19.48
C ILE A 249 9.94 14.46 18.39
N ILE A 250 10.10 13.29 17.76
CA ILE A 250 11.09 13.06 16.71
C ILE A 250 10.49 13.46 15.35
N ASN A 251 11.12 14.39 14.64
CA ASN A 251 10.76 14.67 13.26
C ASN A 251 11.35 13.60 12.33
N THR A 252 10.55 13.11 11.40
CA THR A 252 10.95 12.03 10.48
C THR A 252 10.88 12.48 9.02
N CYS A 253 11.49 11.67 8.15
CA CYS A 253 11.50 11.91 6.72
C CYS A 253 10.52 11.02 5.97
N ASN A 254 9.94 11.57 4.89
CA ASN A 254 9.14 10.85 3.89
C ASN A 254 9.67 11.21 2.49
N GLY A 255 9.64 10.25 1.57
CA GLY A 255 10.07 10.44 0.18
C GLY A 255 10.75 9.20 -0.38
N ARG A 256 11.42 9.35 -1.54
CA ARG A 256 12.14 8.23 -2.19
C ARG A 256 13.60 8.10 -1.75
N HIS A 257 14.25 9.18 -1.31
CA HIS A 257 15.70 9.22 -1.07
C HIS A 257 16.09 10.02 0.18
N CYS A 258 15.52 9.69 1.35
CA CYS A 258 15.83 10.44 2.58
C CYS A 258 17.31 10.41 2.99
N GLY A 259 18.10 9.44 2.53
CA GLY A 259 19.56 9.46 2.69
C GLY A 259 20.25 10.65 2.01
N ASP A 260 19.62 11.26 1.01
CA ASP A 260 20.14 12.43 0.30
C ASP A 260 19.28 13.69 0.53
N THR A 261 17.99 13.55 0.81
CA THR A 261 17.05 14.68 0.93
C THR A 261 16.72 15.09 2.36
N PHE A 262 17.01 14.26 3.36
CA PHE A 262 16.71 14.60 4.76
C PHE A 262 17.85 15.43 5.35
N TYR A 263 17.53 16.62 5.87
CA TYR A 263 18.48 17.44 6.62
C TYR A 263 18.88 16.85 7.98
N GLY A 264 18.18 15.80 8.41
CA GLY A 264 18.36 15.18 9.71
C GLY A 264 17.31 15.61 10.73
N PRO A 265 17.37 15.02 11.93
CA PRO A 265 16.50 15.39 13.03
C PRO A 265 16.74 16.84 13.47
N ASN A 266 15.72 17.49 13.99
CA ASN A 266 15.75 18.90 14.39
C ASN A 266 16.52 19.17 15.70
N LYS A 267 17.01 18.11 16.35
CA LYS A 267 17.92 18.15 17.51
C LYS A 267 18.96 17.04 17.40
N ARG A 268 20.16 17.30 17.93
CA ARG A 268 21.31 16.37 17.85
C ARG A 268 21.10 15.06 18.62
N ASN A 269 20.23 15.03 19.63
CA ASN A 269 19.97 13.87 20.47
C ASN A 269 18.81 12.98 19.97
N LYS A 270 18.28 13.24 18.78
CA LYS A 270 17.19 12.46 18.18
C LYS A 270 17.75 11.56 17.06
N PRO A 271 17.18 10.37 16.83
CA PRO A 271 17.64 9.49 15.77
C PRO A 271 17.08 9.91 14.40
N ALA A 272 17.75 9.52 13.31
CA ALA A 272 17.22 9.67 11.96
C ALA A 272 16.29 8.49 11.62
N LEU A 273 14.99 8.79 11.44
CA LEU A 273 13.93 7.83 11.11
C LEU A 273 13.27 8.22 9.77
N TRP A 274 13.00 7.23 8.93
CA TRP A 274 12.35 7.38 7.64
C TRP A 274 11.00 6.64 7.65
N THR A 275 9.92 7.37 7.83
CA THR A 275 8.55 6.84 8.01
C THR A 275 7.85 6.51 6.70
N GLU A 276 8.26 7.06 5.56
CA GLU A 276 7.71 6.66 4.27
C GLU A 276 8.76 6.62 3.17
N ASN A 277 9.32 5.43 2.93
CA ASN A 277 10.08 5.11 1.74
C ASN A 277 9.11 4.65 0.63
N TRP A 278 8.76 5.57 -0.27
CA TRP A 278 7.70 5.31 -1.26
C TRP A 278 8.08 4.17 -2.23
N THR A 279 7.40 3.03 -2.14
CA THR A 279 7.72 1.82 -2.92
C THR A 279 7.25 1.86 -4.37
N ALA A 280 6.35 2.81 -4.67
CA ALA A 280 5.89 3.25 -5.98
C ALA A 280 5.13 4.58 -5.82
N GLN A 281 4.48 5.04 -6.88
CA GLN A 281 3.46 6.08 -6.82
C GLN A 281 2.09 5.41 -6.82
N TYR A 282 1.16 5.83 -5.94
CA TYR A 282 -0.25 5.46 -6.12
C TYR A 282 -0.79 5.94 -7.47
N ARG A 283 -1.89 5.35 -7.94
CA ARG A 283 -2.53 5.75 -9.19
C ARG A 283 -3.91 6.35 -8.93
N VAL A 284 -4.31 7.23 -9.82
CA VAL A 284 -5.68 7.74 -9.94
C VAL A 284 -6.28 7.29 -11.27
N PHE A 285 -7.60 7.24 -11.42
CA PHE A 285 -8.18 6.92 -12.72
C PHE A 285 -7.67 7.89 -13.81
N GLY A 286 -7.26 7.35 -14.96
CA GLY A 286 -6.62 8.10 -16.06
C GLY A 286 -5.08 8.08 -16.05
N ASP A 287 -4.46 7.48 -15.05
CA ASP A 287 -3.00 7.34 -14.95
C ASP A 287 -2.43 6.17 -15.78
N PRO A 288 -1.21 6.28 -16.36
CA PRO A 288 -0.46 5.13 -16.87
C PRO A 288 0.10 4.27 -15.73
N PRO A 289 0.66 3.07 -15.94
CA PRO A 289 1.36 2.34 -14.87
C PRO A 289 2.53 3.14 -14.26
N SER A 290 2.82 2.96 -12.97
CA SER A 290 3.97 3.58 -12.29
C SER A 290 4.71 2.56 -11.44
N GLN A 291 6.02 2.45 -11.62
CA GLN A 291 6.85 1.50 -10.89
C GLN A 291 8.10 2.17 -10.32
N ARG A 292 8.65 1.55 -9.28
CA ARG A 292 9.98 1.84 -8.73
C ARG A 292 10.73 0.52 -8.64
N SER A 293 11.97 0.49 -9.13
CA SER A 293 12.75 -0.74 -9.19
C SER A 293 13.19 -1.20 -7.79
N ALA A 294 13.54 -2.49 -7.66
CA ALA A 294 14.03 -3.04 -6.40
C ALA A 294 15.42 -2.45 -6.06
N GLU A 295 16.21 -2.22 -7.10
CA GLU A 295 17.57 -1.72 -7.09
C GLU A 295 17.62 -0.28 -6.55
N ASP A 296 16.71 0.59 -7.00
CA ASP A 296 16.62 1.96 -6.51
C ASP A 296 16.16 2.02 -5.04
N LEU A 297 15.22 1.15 -4.66
CA LEU A 297 14.81 1.01 -3.27
C LEU A 297 15.98 0.55 -2.39
N ALA A 298 16.71 -0.50 -2.80
CA ALA A 298 17.88 -0.99 -2.08
C ALA A 298 18.99 0.08 -2.01
N TYR A 299 19.25 0.81 -3.10
CA TYR A 299 20.16 1.95 -3.14
C TYR A 299 19.77 2.99 -2.09
N SER A 300 18.50 3.41 -2.10
CA SER A 300 18.02 4.46 -1.20
C SER A 300 18.10 4.05 0.27
N VAL A 301 17.84 2.78 0.58
CA VAL A 301 17.94 2.19 1.93
C VAL A 301 19.40 2.12 2.37
N ALA A 302 20.29 1.51 1.58
CA ALA A 302 21.72 1.45 1.91
C ALA A 302 22.31 2.86 2.07
N ARG A 303 21.91 3.82 1.22
CA ARG A 303 22.31 5.22 1.32
C ARG A 303 21.89 5.84 2.64
N PHE A 304 20.64 5.65 3.06
CA PHE A 304 20.12 6.19 4.32
C PHE A 304 20.84 5.61 5.54
N PHE A 305 21.00 4.28 5.63
CA PHE A 305 21.70 3.66 6.77
C PHE A 305 23.19 3.98 6.81
N SER A 306 23.85 4.13 5.65
CA SER A 306 25.25 4.59 5.60
C SER A 306 25.44 6.00 6.18
N LYS A 307 24.40 6.83 6.17
CA LYS A 307 24.38 8.23 6.63
C LYS A 307 23.57 8.41 7.93
N ASN A 308 23.83 7.58 8.93
CA ASN A 308 23.24 7.72 10.27
C ASN A 308 21.72 7.39 10.37
N GLY A 309 21.12 6.81 9.33
CA GLY A 309 19.76 6.25 9.39
C GLY A 309 19.67 5.03 10.31
N SER A 310 18.56 4.87 11.03
CA SER A 310 18.34 3.74 11.97
C SER A 310 16.99 3.03 11.82
N MET A 311 16.04 3.65 11.12
CA MET A 311 14.74 3.06 10.80
C MET A 311 14.33 3.45 9.39
N VAL A 312 13.89 2.48 8.58
CA VAL A 312 13.18 2.73 7.32
C VAL A 312 11.83 2.03 7.34
N ASN A 313 10.78 2.71 6.90
CA ASN A 313 9.47 2.13 6.68
C ASN A 313 9.10 2.14 5.20
N TYR A 314 8.75 0.99 4.63
CA TYR A 314 8.28 0.90 3.25
C TYR A 314 6.82 1.33 3.14
N TYR A 315 6.57 2.44 2.44
CA TYR A 315 5.22 2.95 2.18
C TYR A 315 4.87 2.73 0.71
N MET A 316 4.18 1.68 0.31
CA MET A 316 3.63 0.58 1.13
C MET A 316 4.46 -0.69 1.03
N TYR A 317 4.47 -1.49 2.11
CA TYR A 317 4.95 -2.87 2.05
C TYR A 317 3.89 -3.79 1.44
N TYR A 318 2.64 -3.62 1.91
CA TYR A 318 1.42 -4.11 1.27
C TYR A 318 0.45 -2.95 1.14
N GLY A 319 0.07 -2.61 -0.09
CA GLY A 319 -0.87 -1.53 -0.35
C GLY A 319 -2.33 -1.95 -0.21
N GLY A 320 -2.72 -3.03 -0.90
CA GLY A 320 -4.06 -3.61 -0.84
C GLY A 320 -5.10 -2.88 -1.69
N THR A 321 -6.35 -2.88 -1.22
CA THR A 321 -7.50 -2.41 -1.99
C THR A 321 -8.30 -1.38 -1.19
N ASN A 322 -8.71 -0.28 -1.83
CA ASN A 322 -9.69 0.66 -1.31
C ASN A 322 -11.10 0.09 -1.50
N PHE A 323 -11.51 -0.85 -0.63
CA PHE A 323 -12.85 -1.45 -0.68
C PHE A 323 -13.95 -0.40 -0.48
N GLY A 324 -15.15 -0.71 -0.97
CA GLY A 324 -16.27 0.23 -0.91
C GLY A 324 -15.98 1.56 -1.59
N ARG A 325 -16.19 2.65 -0.86
CA ARG A 325 -16.07 4.04 -1.34
C ARG A 325 -14.97 4.83 -0.63
N THR A 326 -13.98 4.12 -0.09
CA THR A 326 -12.99 4.64 0.87
C THR A 326 -11.76 5.30 0.24
N SER A 327 -11.64 5.35 -1.08
CA SER A 327 -10.54 6.04 -1.75
C SER A 327 -10.69 7.57 -1.70
N ALA A 328 -9.56 8.29 -1.72
CA ALA A 328 -9.55 9.73 -1.95
C ALA A 328 -10.00 10.10 -3.37
N SER A 329 -10.27 11.39 -3.61
CA SER A 329 -10.67 11.92 -4.93
C SER A 329 -9.84 11.32 -6.07
N PHE A 330 -10.50 10.64 -7.00
CA PHE A 330 -9.97 9.96 -8.19
C PHE A 330 -8.98 8.80 -7.94
N THR A 331 -8.57 8.52 -6.70
CA THR A 331 -7.67 7.39 -6.40
C THR A 331 -8.33 6.07 -6.80
N THR A 332 -7.56 5.19 -7.46
CA THR A 332 -8.04 3.89 -7.93
C THR A 332 -8.45 2.97 -6.79
N THR A 333 -9.24 1.95 -7.10
CA THR A 333 -9.62 0.90 -6.15
C THR A 333 -8.40 0.09 -5.73
N ARG A 334 -7.52 -0.26 -6.65
CA ARG A 334 -6.19 -0.81 -6.36
C ARG A 334 -5.31 0.25 -5.67
N TYR A 335 -4.64 -0.11 -4.58
CA TYR A 335 -3.74 0.78 -3.85
C TYR A 335 -2.33 0.21 -3.74
N TYR A 336 -1.32 0.91 -4.28
CA TYR A 336 0.11 0.54 -4.16
C TYR A 336 0.43 -0.93 -4.52
N ASP A 337 -0.06 -1.42 -5.67
CA ASP A 337 0.14 -2.80 -6.16
C ASP A 337 1.60 -3.18 -6.46
N GLU A 338 2.48 -2.18 -6.52
CA GLU A 338 3.90 -2.35 -6.81
C GLU A 338 4.77 -2.49 -5.55
N GLY A 339 4.14 -2.65 -4.37
CA GLY A 339 4.85 -2.97 -3.13
C GLY A 339 5.56 -4.33 -3.14
N PRO A 340 6.39 -4.63 -2.13
CA PRO A 340 6.94 -5.97 -1.89
C PRO A 340 5.89 -7.09 -1.86
N LEU A 341 4.71 -6.80 -1.34
CA LEU A 341 3.50 -7.61 -1.53
C LEU A 341 2.56 -6.85 -2.46
N ASP A 342 2.04 -7.52 -3.50
CA ASP A 342 1.09 -6.93 -4.44
C ASP A 342 -0.32 -6.81 -3.84
N GLU A 343 -1.29 -6.24 -4.57
CA GLU A 343 -2.67 -6.03 -4.11
C GLU A 343 -3.32 -7.30 -3.52
N PHE A 344 -2.95 -8.46 -4.06
CA PHE A 344 -3.49 -9.77 -3.70
C PHE A 344 -2.74 -10.45 -2.56
N GLY A 345 -1.71 -9.81 -2.01
CA GLY A 345 -0.87 -10.34 -0.95
C GLY A 345 0.18 -11.35 -1.43
N LEU A 346 0.47 -11.41 -2.73
CA LEU A 346 1.50 -12.29 -3.28
C LEU A 346 2.87 -11.60 -3.21
N GLN A 347 3.93 -12.39 -2.98
CA GLN A 347 5.32 -11.88 -2.95
C GLN A 347 5.73 -11.41 -4.35
N ARG A 348 6.01 -10.12 -4.50
CA ARG A 348 6.44 -9.51 -5.75
C ARG A 348 7.96 -9.56 -5.85
N GLU A 349 8.45 -10.59 -6.53
CA GLU A 349 9.88 -10.77 -6.75
C GLU A 349 10.35 -10.01 -8.00
N PRO A 350 11.55 -9.41 -7.98
CA PRO A 350 12.62 -9.55 -6.98
C PRO A 350 12.54 -8.53 -5.83
N LYS A 351 11.53 -7.66 -5.81
CA LYS A 351 11.48 -6.54 -4.86
C LYS A 351 11.42 -7.03 -3.41
N TRP A 352 10.61 -8.04 -3.13
CA TRP A 352 10.53 -8.64 -1.80
C TRP A 352 11.87 -9.23 -1.36
N GLY A 353 12.49 -10.07 -2.19
CA GLY A 353 13.75 -10.74 -1.89
C GLY A 353 14.96 -9.82 -1.84
N HIS A 354 15.11 -8.90 -2.79
CA HIS A 354 16.24 -7.98 -2.84
C HIS A 354 16.24 -6.99 -1.67
N LEU A 355 15.04 -6.60 -1.21
CA LEU A 355 14.91 -5.81 0.01
C LEU A 355 15.32 -6.59 1.26
N LYS A 356 14.89 -7.84 1.37
CA LYS A 356 15.33 -8.75 2.43
C LYS A 356 16.86 -8.92 2.45
N ASP A 357 17.49 -8.98 1.28
CA ASP A 357 18.93 -9.11 1.15
C ASP A 357 19.67 -7.84 1.60
N VAL A 358 19.17 -6.64 1.28
CA VAL A 358 19.75 -5.40 1.83
C VAL A 358 19.55 -5.31 3.35
N HIS A 359 18.42 -5.76 3.90
CA HIS A 359 18.23 -5.83 5.36
C HIS A 359 19.27 -6.74 6.01
N ARG A 360 19.53 -7.90 5.40
CA ARG A 360 20.54 -8.84 5.89
C ARG A 360 21.93 -8.22 5.83
N ALA A 361 22.30 -7.59 4.72
CA ALA A 361 23.59 -6.91 4.57
C ALA A 361 23.79 -5.82 5.64
N LEU A 362 22.76 -4.99 5.88
CA LEU A 362 22.80 -3.96 6.93
C LEU A 362 22.85 -4.55 8.34
N SER A 363 22.17 -5.67 8.58
CA SER A 363 22.20 -6.37 9.87
C SER A 363 23.59 -6.92 10.20
N LEU A 364 24.35 -7.36 9.19
CA LEU A 364 25.76 -7.76 9.36
C LEU A 364 26.62 -6.55 9.76
N CYS A 365 26.25 -5.33 9.36
CA CYS A 365 26.93 -4.08 9.73
C CYS A 365 26.51 -3.50 11.10
N LYS A 366 25.54 -4.10 11.81
CA LYS A 366 24.84 -3.47 12.96
C LYS A 366 25.79 -2.94 14.04
N ARG A 367 26.84 -3.68 14.38
CA ARG A 367 27.79 -3.31 15.44
C ARG A 367 28.53 -2.03 15.08
N ALA A 368 29.08 -1.96 13.87
CA ALA A 368 29.77 -0.78 13.36
C ALA A 368 28.81 0.41 13.19
N LEU A 369 27.56 0.17 12.73
CA LEU A 369 26.58 1.24 12.56
C LEU A 369 26.13 1.87 13.89
N PHE A 370 26.04 1.10 14.98
CA PHE A 370 25.63 1.63 16.29
C PHE A 370 26.75 2.24 17.11
N TRP A 371 27.94 1.65 17.07
CA TRP A 371 29.05 2.00 17.96
C TRP A 371 30.24 2.60 17.22
N GLY A 372 30.15 2.72 15.90
CA GLY A 372 31.18 3.29 15.06
C GLY A 372 31.07 4.79 14.86
N VAL A 373 32.20 5.38 14.47
CA VAL A 373 32.30 6.75 13.98
C VAL A 373 32.41 6.70 12.45
N PRO A 374 31.60 7.47 11.71
CA PRO A 374 31.65 7.48 10.26
C PRO A 374 32.76 8.40 9.73
N THR A 375 33.49 7.91 8.73
CA THR A 375 34.44 8.69 7.92
C THR A 375 34.05 8.58 6.46
N THR A 376 33.98 9.72 5.75
CA THR A 376 33.73 9.73 4.30
C THR A 376 35.05 9.86 3.54
N LEU A 377 35.31 8.94 2.62
CA LEU A 377 36.47 8.95 1.75
C LEU A 377 36.03 9.21 0.31
N LYS A 378 36.72 10.11 -0.38
CA LYS A 378 36.51 10.33 -1.82
C LYS A 378 37.32 9.29 -2.59
N LEU A 379 36.66 8.46 -3.38
CA LEU A 379 37.30 7.42 -4.21
C LEU A 379 37.41 7.83 -5.68
N GLY A 380 36.63 8.83 -6.09
CA GLY A 380 36.62 9.37 -7.46
C GLY A 380 35.73 10.62 -7.53
N PRO A 381 35.44 11.13 -8.74
CA PRO A 381 34.54 12.26 -8.95
C PRO A 381 33.12 11.97 -8.43
N ASP A 382 32.58 10.80 -8.77
CA ASP A 382 31.23 10.35 -8.39
C ASP A 382 31.24 9.20 -7.37
N GLN A 383 32.41 8.73 -6.96
CA GLN A 383 32.59 7.57 -6.08
C GLN A 383 33.04 7.99 -4.69
N GLN A 384 32.39 7.42 -3.68
CA GLN A 384 32.71 7.68 -2.27
C GLN A 384 32.60 6.41 -1.44
N ALA A 385 33.41 6.30 -0.40
CA ALA A 385 33.22 5.33 0.68
C ALA A 385 32.69 6.05 1.92
N ILE A 386 31.72 5.45 2.61
CA ILE A 386 31.43 5.81 4.01
C ILE A 386 31.83 4.61 4.87
N VAL A 387 32.79 4.83 5.76
CA VAL A 387 33.37 3.80 6.62
C VAL A 387 32.97 4.07 8.07
N TRP A 388 32.30 3.11 8.69
CA TRP A 388 31.95 3.11 10.10
C TRP A 388 32.96 2.24 10.85
N GLN A 389 33.74 2.83 11.76
CA GLN A 389 34.71 2.10 12.56
C GLN A 389 34.41 2.31 14.05
N GLN A 390 34.24 1.22 14.80
CA GLN A 390 34.10 1.29 16.26
C GLN A 390 35.48 1.55 16.90
N PRO A 391 35.67 2.67 17.63
CA PRO A 391 36.93 2.97 18.30
C PRO A 391 37.37 1.84 19.24
N GLY A 392 38.67 1.52 19.23
CA GLY A 392 39.25 0.49 20.10
C GLY A 392 38.88 -0.96 19.74
N THR A 393 38.20 -1.22 18.62
CA THR A 393 37.85 -2.59 18.18
C THR A 393 38.09 -2.78 16.68
N SER A 394 38.08 -4.03 16.22
CA SER A 394 38.17 -4.37 14.78
C SER A 394 36.85 -4.22 14.01
N ALA A 395 35.73 -3.91 14.69
CA ALA A 395 34.42 -3.82 14.04
C ALA A 395 34.36 -2.63 13.07
N CYS A 396 34.20 -2.94 11.78
CA CYS A 396 34.24 -1.98 10.67
C CYS A 396 33.19 -2.33 9.63
N ALA A 397 32.41 -1.37 9.15
CA ALA A 397 31.56 -1.54 7.96
C ALA A 397 31.80 -0.43 6.94
N ALA A 398 31.86 -0.77 5.65
CA ALA A 398 32.05 0.20 4.56
C ALA A 398 30.91 0.14 3.54
N PHE A 399 30.54 1.32 3.05
CA PHE A 399 29.53 1.52 2.00
C PHE A 399 30.18 2.25 0.84
N LEU A 400 30.45 1.53 -0.26
CA LEU A 400 31.09 2.10 -1.45
C LEU A 400 30.01 2.47 -2.46
N ALA A 401 29.79 3.78 -2.64
CA ALA A 401 28.77 4.30 -3.53
C ALA A 401 29.38 4.77 -4.86
N ASN A 402 28.75 4.41 -5.97
CA ASN A 402 28.93 5.06 -7.26
C ASN A 402 27.67 5.88 -7.57
N ASN A 403 27.80 7.20 -7.54
CA ASN A 403 26.69 8.12 -7.80
C ASN A 403 26.49 8.41 -9.28
N ASN A 404 27.42 7.98 -10.16
CA ASN A 404 27.27 8.13 -11.59
C ASN A 404 26.07 7.30 -12.07
N THR A 405 25.12 7.93 -12.75
CA THR A 405 23.86 7.28 -13.15
C THR A 405 23.96 6.48 -14.44
N ARG A 406 25.12 6.51 -15.12
CA ARG A 406 25.29 5.93 -16.46
C ARG A 406 26.40 4.88 -16.52
N LEU A 407 27.52 5.12 -15.82
CA LEU A 407 28.73 4.32 -15.98
C LEU A 407 29.08 3.57 -14.70
N ALA A 408 29.45 2.30 -14.88
CA ALA A 408 30.12 1.53 -13.85
C ALA A 408 31.57 2.03 -13.70
N GLN A 409 32.12 1.93 -12.49
CA GLN A 409 33.46 2.40 -12.18
C GLN A 409 34.22 1.39 -11.32
N HIS A 410 35.51 1.23 -11.59
CA HIS A 410 36.45 0.50 -10.72
C HIS A 410 37.04 1.45 -9.69
N VAL A 411 37.09 1.03 -8.43
CA VAL A 411 37.70 1.79 -7.32
C VAL A 411 38.66 0.90 -6.55
N ASN A 412 39.81 1.46 -6.16
CA ASN A 412 40.69 0.80 -5.20
C ASN A 412 40.23 1.15 -3.78
N PHE A 413 39.82 0.13 -3.01
CA PHE A 413 39.47 0.30 -1.60
C PHE A 413 40.27 -0.71 -0.76
N ARG A 414 41.17 -0.19 0.07
CA ARG A 414 42.06 -0.99 0.95
C ARG A 414 42.84 -2.07 0.18
N GLY A 415 43.35 -1.72 -1.01
CA GLY A 415 44.16 -2.60 -1.85
C GLY A 415 43.35 -3.54 -2.74
N GLN A 416 42.02 -3.53 -2.66
CA GLN A 416 41.15 -4.33 -3.53
C GLN A 416 40.57 -3.47 -4.65
N ASP A 417 40.62 -3.99 -5.88
CA ASP A 417 39.90 -3.41 -7.01
C ASP A 417 38.44 -3.89 -7.00
N ILE A 418 37.51 -2.96 -6.77
CA ILE A 418 36.08 -3.25 -6.66
C ILE A 418 35.34 -2.52 -7.78
N ARG A 419 34.63 -3.31 -8.59
CA ARG A 419 33.71 -2.78 -9.60
C ARG A 419 32.40 -2.34 -8.95
N LEU A 420 32.03 -1.08 -9.14
CA LEU A 420 30.76 -0.50 -8.72
C LEU A 420 29.88 -0.23 -9.94
N PRO A 421 28.75 -0.95 -10.13
CA PRO A 421 27.75 -0.59 -11.13
C PRO A 421 27.31 0.87 -11.05
N ALA A 422 26.77 1.41 -12.14
CA ALA A 422 26.15 2.72 -12.14
C ALA A 422 25.05 2.80 -11.07
N ARG A 423 24.95 3.94 -10.38
CA ARG A 423 23.94 4.23 -9.35
C ARG A 423 23.80 3.10 -8.32
N SER A 424 24.91 2.64 -7.76
CA SER A 424 24.91 1.49 -6.84
C SER A 424 25.68 1.75 -5.55
N ILE A 425 25.41 0.93 -4.53
CA ILE A 425 26.20 0.85 -3.29
C ILE A 425 26.59 -0.60 -3.05
N SER A 426 27.88 -0.85 -2.90
CA SER A 426 28.40 -2.11 -2.36
C SER A 426 28.54 -2.03 -0.84
N VAL A 427 28.11 -3.08 -0.13
CA VAL A 427 28.13 -3.17 1.34
C VAL A 427 29.20 -4.17 1.78
N LEU A 428 30.10 -3.73 2.67
CA LEU A 428 31.20 -4.53 3.21
C LEU A 428 31.11 -4.55 4.75
N PRO A 429 30.53 -5.59 5.38
CA PRO A 429 30.28 -5.63 6.82
C PRO A 429 31.52 -5.73 7.71
N ASP A 430 32.68 -5.99 7.13
CA ASP A 430 34.00 -6.08 7.76
C ASP A 430 35.02 -5.13 7.10
N CYS A 431 34.54 -4.23 6.21
CA CYS A 431 35.35 -3.37 5.35
C CYS A 431 36.30 -4.10 4.39
N LYS A 432 36.07 -5.39 4.11
CA LYS A 432 36.90 -6.21 3.22
C LYS A 432 36.08 -6.99 2.20
N THR A 433 35.00 -7.64 2.62
CA THR A 433 34.23 -8.55 1.76
C THR A 433 32.95 -7.89 1.28
N VAL A 434 32.78 -7.75 -0.04
CA VAL A 434 31.51 -7.30 -0.63
C VAL A 434 30.48 -8.43 -0.53
N VAL A 435 29.46 -8.23 0.28
CA VAL A 435 28.37 -9.24 0.48
C VAL A 435 27.07 -8.85 -0.22
N PHE A 436 26.99 -7.63 -0.75
CA PHE A 436 25.80 -7.11 -1.40
C PHE A 436 26.14 -5.90 -2.27
N ASN A 437 25.49 -5.78 -3.42
CA ASN A 437 25.45 -4.56 -4.19
C ASN A 437 24.00 -4.25 -4.59
N THR A 438 23.59 -2.99 -4.47
CA THR A 438 22.19 -2.59 -4.66
C THR A 438 21.68 -2.78 -6.09
N GLN A 439 22.55 -2.83 -7.09
CA GLN A 439 22.21 -3.00 -8.51
C GLN A 439 22.29 -4.46 -8.98
N LEU A 440 22.89 -5.36 -8.19
CA LEU A 440 23.14 -6.76 -8.56
C LEU A 440 22.17 -7.67 -7.80
N VAL A 441 21.05 -8.00 -8.44
CA VAL A 441 19.94 -8.75 -7.85
C VAL A 441 20.21 -10.25 -7.90
N THR A 442 20.51 -10.84 -6.74
CA THR A 442 20.74 -12.31 -6.64
C THR A 442 19.46 -13.12 -6.42
N THR A 443 18.34 -12.44 -6.17
CA THR A 443 17.07 -13.10 -5.85
C THR A 443 16.29 -13.45 -7.10
N GLN A 444 15.47 -14.50 -7.02
CA GLN A 444 14.52 -14.78 -8.10
C GLN A 444 13.61 -13.58 -8.39
N HIS A 445 12.99 -13.61 -9.56
CA HIS A 445 11.94 -12.71 -10.05
C HIS A 445 10.66 -13.52 -10.26
N ASN A 446 9.52 -12.85 -10.41
CA ASN A 446 8.29 -13.50 -10.85
C ASN A 446 7.38 -12.55 -11.63
N SER A 447 6.47 -13.13 -12.42
CA SER A 447 5.41 -12.39 -13.13
C SER A 447 4.04 -12.77 -12.59
N ARG A 448 3.13 -11.80 -12.52
CA ARG A 448 1.73 -12.02 -12.12
C ARG A 448 0.93 -12.51 -13.32
N ASN A 449 0.19 -13.59 -13.13
CA ASN A 449 -0.72 -14.14 -14.12
C ASN A 449 -2.17 -14.00 -13.63
N PHE A 450 -3.07 -13.67 -14.56
CA PHE A 450 -4.50 -13.77 -14.38
C PHE A 450 -5.00 -14.96 -15.20
N VAL A 451 -5.51 -15.98 -14.53
CA VAL A 451 -5.98 -17.23 -15.15
C VAL A 451 -7.50 -17.25 -15.05
N ARG A 452 -8.19 -17.32 -16.19
CA ARG A 452 -9.65 -17.42 -16.23
C ARG A 452 -10.09 -18.65 -15.45
N SER A 453 -11.06 -18.47 -14.54
CA SER A 453 -11.61 -19.59 -13.77
C SER A 453 -12.59 -20.39 -14.61
N GLU A 454 -12.43 -21.70 -14.68
CA GLU A 454 -13.36 -22.56 -15.42
C GLU A 454 -14.67 -22.77 -14.64
N ILE A 455 -14.61 -22.76 -13.31
CA ILE A 455 -15.78 -22.97 -12.45
C ILE A 455 -16.65 -21.71 -12.38
N ALA A 456 -16.05 -20.55 -12.11
CA ALA A 456 -16.79 -19.32 -11.88
C ALA A 456 -17.44 -18.73 -13.14
N ASN A 457 -16.90 -19.03 -14.33
CA ASN A 457 -17.35 -18.41 -15.58
C ASN A 457 -18.33 -19.24 -16.41
N LYS A 458 -18.86 -20.34 -15.88
CA LYS A 458 -19.78 -21.23 -16.63
C LYS A 458 -20.99 -20.49 -17.18
N ASN A 459 -21.71 -19.77 -16.32
CA ASN A 459 -22.82 -18.92 -16.73
C ASN A 459 -23.22 -17.99 -15.58
N PHE A 460 -23.12 -16.67 -15.79
CA PHE A 460 -23.58 -15.66 -14.83
C PHE A 460 -25.10 -15.51 -14.79
N ASN A 461 -25.80 -15.83 -15.89
CA ASN A 461 -27.22 -15.53 -16.09
C ASN A 461 -27.55 -14.07 -15.78
N TRP A 462 -26.83 -13.15 -16.43
CA TRP A 462 -27.00 -11.72 -16.18
C TRP A 462 -28.46 -11.28 -16.39
N GLU A 463 -28.96 -10.49 -15.45
CA GLU A 463 -30.21 -9.74 -15.53
C GLU A 463 -29.93 -8.26 -15.30
N MET A 464 -30.82 -7.37 -15.76
CA MET A 464 -30.66 -5.94 -15.64
C MET A 464 -31.89 -5.23 -15.08
N TYR A 465 -31.65 -4.07 -14.48
CA TYR A 465 -32.65 -3.10 -14.06
C TYR A 465 -32.14 -1.69 -14.38
N ARG A 466 -32.91 -0.90 -15.14
CA ARG A 466 -32.52 0.45 -15.53
C ARG A 466 -33.03 1.46 -14.52
N GLU A 467 -32.14 2.30 -14.03
CA GLU A 467 -32.48 3.37 -13.12
C GLU A 467 -33.33 4.42 -13.84
N VAL A 468 -34.39 4.91 -13.18
CA VAL A 468 -35.28 5.93 -13.75
C VAL A 468 -34.89 7.31 -13.21
N PRO A 469 -34.52 8.28 -14.06
CA PRO A 469 -34.27 9.64 -13.62
C PRO A 469 -35.53 10.24 -12.95
N PRO A 470 -35.41 10.89 -11.79
CA PRO A 470 -36.55 11.50 -11.13
C PRO A 470 -37.07 12.70 -11.93
N VAL A 471 -38.40 12.88 -11.90
CA VAL A 471 -39.10 14.03 -12.50
C VAL A 471 -39.90 14.73 -11.41
N GLY A 472 -39.87 16.06 -11.39
CA GLY A 472 -40.78 16.85 -10.53
C GLY A 472 -40.51 16.77 -9.03
N LEU A 473 -39.24 16.77 -8.58
CA LEU A 473 -38.88 16.71 -7.14
C LEU A 473 -39.30 17.94 -6.28
N GLY A 474 -40.07 18.87 -6.84
CA GLY A 474 -40.46 20.14 -6.23
C GLY A 474 -39.28 21.12 -6.10
N PHE A 475 -39.49 22.38 -6.47
CA PHE A 475 -38.44 23.41 -6.35
C PHE A 475 -38.28 23.81 -4.89
N LYS A 476 -37.14 23.44 -4.29
CA LYS A 476 -36.83 23.77 -2.88
C LYS A 476 -35.82 24.91 -2.76
N PHE A 477 -35.03 25.16 -3.79
CA PHE A 477 -33.96 26.16 -3.80
C PHE A 477 -33.86 26.83 -5.16
N ASP A 478 -33.49 28.10 -5.21
CA ASP A 478 -33.36 28.83 -6.48
C ASP A 478 -32.18 28.34 -7.33
N VAL A 479 -31.12 27.83 -6.68
CA VAL A 479 -29.88 27.34 -7.31
C VAL A 479 -29.55 25.90 -6.93
N PRO A 480 -28.78 25.16 -7.77
CA PRO A 480 -28.26 23.84 -7.41
C PRO A 480 -27.40 23.91 -6.14
N ARG A 481 -27.63 22.98 -5.21
CA ARG A 481 -26.84 22.86 -3.97
C ARG A 481 -25.51 22.16 -4.22
N GLU A 482 -24.50 22.55 -3.46
CA GLU A 482 -23.17 21.95 -3.52
C GLU A 482 -23.20 20.44 -3.20
N LEU A 483 -22.48 19.65 -4.00
CA LEU A 483 -22.64 18.19 -4.06
C LEU A 483 -22.12 17.47 -2.81
N PHE A 484 -21.00 17.91 -2.23
CA PHE A 484 -20.53 17.31 -0.98
C PHE A 484 -21.51 17.56 0.16
N HIS A 485 -22.10 18.76 0.26
CA HIS A 485 -23.14 19.07 1.25
C HIS A 485 -24.42 18.24 1.06
N LEU A 486 -24.84 17.99 -0.18
CA LEU A 486 -25.98 17.13 -0.45
C LEU A 486 -25.73 15.67 -0.06
N THR A 487 -24.62 15.12 -0.51
CA THR A 487 -24.32 13.68 -0.37
C THR A 487 -23.90 13.29 1.04
N LYS A 488 -23.26 14.22 1.76
CA LYS A 488 -22.68 14.00 3.09
C LYS A 488 -21.81 12.73 3.19
N ASP A 489 -21.16 12.37 2.08
CA ASP A 489 -20.36 11.14 1.92
C ASP A 489 -21.15 9.82 2.17
N THR A 490 -22.49 9.88 2.22
CA THR A 490 -23.35 8.69 2.40
C THR A 490 -23.57 7.92 1.09
N THR A 491 -23.34 8.58 -0.04
CA THR A 491 -23.44 8.08 -1.41
C THR A 491 -22.53 8.94 -2.29
N ASP A 492 -22.14 8.42 -3.46
CA ASP A 492 -21.45 9.24 -4.46
C ASP A 492 -22.41 10.18 -5.21
N TYR A 493 -23.72 9.94 -5.16
CA TYR A 493 -24.66 10.48 -6.13
C TYR A 493 -25.68 11.47 -5.55
N ALA A 494 -26.01 12.50 -6.31
CA ALA A 494 -27.21 13.31 -6.08
C ALA A 494 -27.83 13.81 -7.39
N TRP A 495 -29.15 13.74 -7.46
CA TRP A 495 -29.94 14.30 -8.55
C TRP A 495 -30.24 15.77 -8.33
N TYR A 496 -30.20 16.52 -9.42
CA TYR A 496 -30.62 17.90 -9.58
C TYR A 496 -31.68 17.97 -10.66
N THR A 497 -32.86 18.48 -10.37
CA THR A 497 -33.96 18.53 -11.33
C THR A 497 -34.51 19.94 -11.47
N THR A 498 -34.81 20.35 -12.69
CA THR A 498 -35.52 21.60 -12.98
C THR A 498 -36.45 21.40 -14.18
N SER A 499 -37.45 22.28 -14.33
CA SER A 499 -38.32 22.32 -15.50
C SER A 499 -38.21 23.65 -16.20
N LEU A 500 -38.40 23.66 -17.51
CA LEU A 500 -38.34 24.85 -18.33
C LEU A 500 -39.50 24.88 -19.32
N LEU A 501 -40.25 25.98 -19.33
CA LEU A 501 -41.34 26.21 -20.25
C LEU A 501 -40.82 26.98 -21.48
N LEU A 502 -40.93 26.39 -22.67
CA LEU A 502 -40.55 27.02 -23.93
C LEU A 502 -41.75 27.18 -24.85
N GLY A 503 -41.93 28.36 -25.41
CA GLY A 503 -42.85 28.58 -26.51
C GLY A 503 -42.22 28.18 -27.85
N ARG A 504 -43.06 28.00 -28.88
CA ARG A 504 -42.58 27.71 -30.25
C ARG A 504 -41.53 28.69 -30.76
N ARG A 505 -41.65 29.98 -30.39
CA ARG A 505 -40.75 31.06 -30.83
C ARG A 505 -39.35 30.97 -30.21
N ASP A 506 -39.21 30.33 -29.05
CA ASP A 506 -37.91 30.17 -28.37
C ASP A 506 -37.05 29.12 -29.07
N LEU A 507 -37.68 28.13 -29.71
CA LEU A 507 -37.02 26.96 -30.29
C LEU A 507 -36.52 27.21 -31.72
N PRO A 508 -35.38 26.62 -32.13
CA PRO A 508 -34.88 26.74 -33.49
C PRO A 508 -35.92 26.37 -34.55
N MET A 509 -36.10 27.26 -35.54
CA MET A 509 -37.06 27.03 -36.63
C MET A 509 -36.59 25.94 -37.62
N LYS A 510 -35.27 25.75 -37.75
CA LYS A 510 -34.66 24.69 -38.57
C LYS A 510 -34.60 23.38 -37.78
N LYS A 511 -35.23 22.31 -38.32
CA LYS A 511 -35.30 20.98 -37.67
C LYS A 511 -33.94 20.34 -37.33
N ASN A 512 -32.87 20.71 -38.04
CA ASN A 512 -31.53 20.15 -37.82
C ASN A 512 -30.69 20.93 -36.80
N VAL A 513 -31.18 22.07 -36.30
CA VAL A 513 -30.49 22.86 -35.28
C VAL A 513 -31.01 22.44 -33.92
N ARG A 514 -30.12 21.92 -33.08
CA ARG A 514 -30.45 21.51 -31.71
C ARG A 514 -29.84 22.49 -30.71
N PRO A 515 -30.60 22.98 -29.72
CA PRO A 515 -30.05 23.70 -28.59
C PRO A 515 -29.00 22.86 -27.86
N VAL A 516 -28.09 23.52 -27.15
CA VAL A 516 -27.01 22.86 -26.40
C VAL A 516 -27.18 23.12 -24.91
N LEU A 517 -27.31 22.04 -24.13
CA LEU A 517 -27.20 22.09 -22.69
C LEU A 517 -25.73 22.23 -22.32
N ARG A 518 -25.39 23.31 -21.61
CA ARG A 518 -24.05 23.56 -21.08
C ARG A 518 -24.10 23.57 -19.55
N VAL A 519 -23.32 22.72 -18.90
CA VAL A 519 -23.21 22.63 -17.44
C VAL A 519 -21.76 22.80 -17.03
N ALA A 520 -21.44 23.92 -16.40
CA ALA A 520 -20.16 24.11 -15.72
C ALA A 520 -20.25 23.58 -14.29
N SER A 521 -19.31 22.72 -13.91
CA SER A 521 -19.27 22.02 -12.62
C SER A 521 -17.92 22.19 -11.93
N LEU A 522 -17.92 22.19 -10.60
CA LEU A 522 -16.71 22.17 -9.77
C LEU A 522 -16.20 20.74 -9.50
N GLY A 523 -16.89 19.72 -10.03
CA GLY A 523 -16.48 18.31 -9.95
C GLY A 523 -17.57 17.39 -9.36
N HIS A 524 -17.33 16.09 -9.24
CA HIS A 524 -16.27 15.37 -9.95
C HIS A 524 -16.76 14.88 -11.32
N GLY A 525 -18.05 14.61 -11.47
CA GLY A 525 -18.68 14.35 -12.77
C GLY A 525 -20.19 14.54 -12.76
N ILE A 526 -20.77 14.59 -13.95
CA ILE A 526 -22.22 14.77 -14.18
C ILE A 526 -22.66 13.86 -15.32
N HIS A 527 -23.81 13.20 -15.13
CA HIS A 527 -24.65 12.66 -16.21
C HIS A 527 -25.86 13.57 -16.41
N ALA A 528 -26.21 13.88 -17.65
CA ALA A 528 -27.36 14.73 -17.98
C ALA A 528 -28.45 13.96 -18.70
N TYR A 529 -29.69 14.22 -18.30
CA TYR A 529 -30.91 13.71 -18.90
C TYR A 529 -31.83 14.89 -19.22
N VAL A 530 -32.46 14.86 -20.39
CA VAL A 530 -33.46 15.85 -20.83
C VAL A 530 -34.68 15.11 -21.32
N ASN A 531 -35.85 15.44 -20.76
CA ASN A 531 -37.12 14.78 -21.06
C ASN A 531 -37.07 13.23 -20.89
N GLY A 532 -36.27 12.76 -19.93
CA GLY A 532 -36.05 11.34 -19.66
C GLY A 532 -35.00 10.66 -20.55
N GLU A 533 -34.53 11.33 -21.60
CA GLU A 533 -33.49 10.80 -22.50
C GLU A 533 -32.09 11.17 -22.02
N TYR A 534 -31.13 10.25 -22.14
CA TYR A 534 -29.74 10.51 -21.79
C TYR A 534 -29.07 11.44 -22.81
N ALA A 535 -28.56 12.57 -22.33
CA ALA A 535 -27.87 13.57 -23.16
C ALA A 535 -26.35 13.39 -23.17
N GLY A 536 -25.78 12.76 -22.15
CA GLY A 536 -24.33 12.47 -22.06
C GLY A 536 -23.73 12.75 -20.68
N SER A 537 -22.42 12.49 -20.57
CA SER A 537 -21.63 12.71 -19.36
C SER A 537 -20.37 13.53 -19.61
N ALA A 538 -19.84 14.11 -18.53
CA ALA A 538 -18.51 14.70 -18.45
C ALA A 538 -17.98 14.65 -17.01
N HIS A 539 -16.66 14.70 -16.86
CA HIS A 539 -16.00 14.64 -15.57
C HIS A 539 -14.70 15.46 -15.57
N GLY A 540 -14.23 15.78 -14.36
CA GLY A 540 -12.90 16.33 -14.12
C GLY A 540 -11.83 15.25 -13.98
N SER A 541 -10.72 15.61 -13.36
CA SER A 541 -9.56 14.76 -13.10
C SER A 541 -9.01 15.00 -11.68
N LYS A 542 -8.03 14.19 -11.25
CA LYS A 542 -7.31 14.44 -9.98
C LYS A 542 -6.63 15.81 -9.96
N VAL A 543 -6.23 16.37 -11.10
CA VAL A 543 -5.53 17.67 -11.15
C VAL A 543 -6.56 18.79 -11.24
N GLU A 544 -7.31 18.85 -12.34
CA GLU A 544 -8.38 19.82 -12.58
C GLU A 544 -9.73 19.14 -12.38
N LYS A 545 -10.45 19.51 -11.31
CA LYS A 545 -11.71 18.86 -10.91
C LYS A 545 -12.89 19.50 -11.61
N SER A 546 -12.74 20.77 -11.98
CA SER A 546 -13.78 21.53 -12.67
C SER A 546 -13.84 21.11 -14.13
N PHE A 547 -15.03 21.12 -14.71
CA PHE A 547 -15.23 20.79 -16.11
C PHE A 547 -16.50 21.45 -16.66
N VAL A 548 -16.68 21.38 -17.98
CA VAL A 548 -17.90 21.83 -18.65
C VAL A 548 -18.45 20.70 -19.51
N LEU A 549 -19.67 20.27 -19.23
CA LEU A 549 -20.46 19.42 -20.12
C LEU A 549 -21.10 20.30 -21.20
N GLN A 550 -20.99 19.92 -22.47
CA GLN A 550 -21.75 20.52 -23.57
C GLN A 550 -22.32 19.41 -24.46
N ARG A 551 -23.65 19.32 -24.54
CA ARG A 551 -24.36 18.31 -25.33
C ARG A 551 -25.55 18.93 -26.05
N ALA A 552 -25.71 18.59 -27.32
CA ALA A 552 -26.92 18.92 -28.07
C ALA A 552 -28.10 18.14 -27.48
N VAL A 553 -29.22 18.81 -27.25
CA VAL A 553 -30.40 18.23 -26.58
C VAL A 553 -31.67 18.46 -27.39
N SER A 554 -32.64 17.58 -27.21
CA SER A 554 -33.96 17.69 -27.82
C SER A 554 -34.91 18.42 -26.86
N LEU A 555 -35.24 19.67 -27.19
CA LEU A 555 -36.23 20.47 -26.46
C LEU A 555 -37.52 20.57 -27.29
N LYS A 556 -38.66 20.54 -26.61
CA LYS A 556 -40.00 20.63 -27.21
C LYS A 556 -40.73 21.89 -26.76
N GLU A 557 -41.77 22.25 -27.51
CA GLU A 557 -42.70 23.27 -27.07
C GLU A 557 -43.44 22.79 -25.82
N GLY A 558 -43.69 23.69 -24.87
CA GLY A 558 -44.22 23.37 -23.55
C GLY A 558 -43.11 23.05 -22.56
N GLU A 559 -43.44 22.21 -21.57
CA GLU A 559 -42.55 21.90 -20.46
C GLU A 559 -41.46 20.90 -20.86
N ASN A 560 -40.22 21.22 -20.48
CA ASN A 560 -39.04 20.39 -20.64
C ASN A 560 -38.42 20.10 -19.28
N HIS A 561 -38.16 18.84 -18.98
CA HIS A 561 -37.53 18.44 -17.72
C HIS A 561 -36.04 18.20 -17.92
N ILE A 562 -35.22 18.77 -17.05
CA ILE A 562 -33.78 18.56 -17.01
C ILE A 562 -33.46 17.86 -15.70
N ALA A 563 -32.79 16.72 -15.78
CA ALA A 563 -32.28 15.97 -14.64
C ALA A 563 -30.77 15.78 -14.79
N LEU A 564 -29.99 16.25 -13.82
CA LEU A 564 -28.55 16.07 -13.75
C LEU A 564 -28.22 15.15 -12.58
N LEU A 565 -27.50 14.07 -12.81
CA LEU A 565 -26.92 13.23 -11.77
C LEU A 565 -25.48 13.67 -11.54
N GLY A 566 -25.25 14.43 -10.48
CA GLY A 566 -23.89 14.73 -10.01
C GLY A 566 -23.31 13.53 -9.28
N TYR A 567 -22.04 13.22 -9.52
CA TYR A 567 -21.34 12.16 -8.82
C TYR A 567 -19.96 12.57 -8.28
N LEU A 568 -19.60 11.94 -7.17
CA LEU A 568 -18.30 12.01 -6.52
C LEU A 568 -17.46 10.76 -6.82
N VAL A 569 -16.16 10.88 -6.57
CA VAL A 569 -15.18 9.79 -6.76
C VAL A 569 -14.19 9.88 -5.60
N GLY A 570 -14.71 9.89 -4.36
CA GLY A 570 -13.95 10.17 -3.14
C GLY A 570 -13.74 11.66 -2.86
N LEU A 571 -13.53 12.01 -1.60
CA LEU A 571 -13.28 13.35 -1.07
C LEU A 571 -11.78 13.74 -1.13
N PRO A 572 -11.46 15.05 -1.11
CA PRO A 572 -10.07 15.52 -1.12
C PRO A 572 -9.29 14.99 0.07
N ASP A 573 -8.01 14.66 -0.10
CA ASP A 573 -7.18 14.05 0.94
C ASP A 573 -5.95 14.88 1.32
N SER A 574 -5.78 16.05 0.70
CA SER A 574 -4.61 16.90 0.88
C SER A 574 -4.92 18.38 0.64
N GLY A 575 -4.01 19.24 1.13
CA GLY A 575 -4.09 20.70 1.01
C GLY A 575 -4.71 21.38 2.23
N ALA A 576 -4.54 22.71 2.31
CA ALA A 576 -5.17 23.54 3.33
C ALA A 576 -6.65 23.81 3.00
N TYR A 577 -7.45 24.11 4.03
CA TYR A 577 -8.87 24.47 3.91
C TYR A 577 -9.71 23.42 3.16
N MET A 578 -9.50 22.14 3.47
CA MET A 578 -10.23 21.03 2.85
C MET A 578 -11.74 21.12 3.10
N GLU A 579 -12.15 21.63 4.26
CA GLU A 579 -13.54 21.86 4.64
C GLU A 579 -14.25 22.90 3.76
N LYS A 580 -13.48 23.70 2.99
CA LYS A 580 -13.97 24.75 2.09
C LYS A 580 -13.88 24.36 0.61
N ARG A 581 -13.65 23.08 0.30
CA ARG A 581 -13.72 22.56 -1.08
C ARG A 581 -15.16 22.25 -1.44
N PHE A 582 -15.50 22.47 -2.70
CA PHE A 582 -16.86 22.34 -3.21
C PHE A 582 -16.86 21.52 -4.50
N ALA A 583 -17.94 20.78 -4.73
CA ALA A 583 -18.21 20.00 -5.94
C ALA A 583 -19.65 20.25 -6.41
N GLY A 584 -19.95 19.84 -7.65
CA GLY A 584 -21.28 19.90 -8.24
C GLY A 584 -21.49 21.03 -9.25
N PRO A 585 -22.70 21.09 -9.84
CA PRO A 585 -23.06 22.09 -10.84
C PRO A 585 -22.98 23.52 -10.27
N ARG A 586 -22.43 24.45 -11.05
CA ARG A 586 -22.29 25.87 -10.69
C ARG A 586 -23.01 26.81 -11.65
N SER A 587 -22.98 26.52 -12.94
CA SER A 587 -23.66 27.32 -13.96
C SER A 587 -24.26 26.40 -15.01
N ILE A 588 -25.52 26.64 -15.36
CA ILE A 588 -26.29 25.85 -16.30
C ILE A 588 -26.94 26.79 -17.30
N THR A 589 -26.64 26.62 -18.58
CA THR A 589 -27.18 27.46 -19.65
C THR A 589 -27.66 26.61 -20.82
N ILE A 590 -28.70 27.08 -21.50
CA ILE A 590 -29.15 26.57 -22.79
C ILE A 590 -28.70 27.52 -23.89
N LEU A 591 -27.83 27.03 -24.78
CA LEU A 591 -27.33 27.79 -25.92
C LEU A 591 -28.17 27.48 -27.16
N GLY A 592 -28.22 28.43 -28.10
CA GLY A 592 -28.80 28.21 -29.42
C GLY A 592 -30.33 28.21 -29.44
N LEU A 593 -30.99 28.89 -28.51
CA LEU A 593 -32.39 29.28 -28.63
C LEU A 593 -32.50 30.53 -29.52
N ASN A 594 -33.67 30.78 -30.13
CA ASN A 594 -33.89 31.99 -30.93
C ASN A 594 -33.85 33.26 -30.06
N THR A 595 -34.15 33.14 -28.77
CA THR A 595 -34.05 34.21 -27.78
C THR A 595 -32.63 34.43 -27.25
N GLY A 596 -31.65 33.67 -27.76
CA GLY A 596 -30.25 33.76 -27.37
C GLY A 596 -29.82 32.65 -26.41
N THR A 597 -28.90 32.97 -25.50
CA THR A 597 -28.48 32.06 -24.44
C THR A 597 -29.36 32.27 -23.22
N LEU A 598 -29.98 31.20 -22.74
CA LEU A 598 -30.80 31.22 -21.52
C LEU A 598 -30.00 30.65 -20.35
N ASP A 599 -29.76 31.46 -19.32
CA ASP A 599 -29.17 30.99 -18.05
C ASP A 599 -30.25 30.46 -17.13
N ILE A 600 -30.14 29.20 -16.75
CA ILE A 600 -31.11 28.47 -15.92
C ILE A 600 -30.51 28.06 -14.57
N SER A 601 -29.39 28.69 -14.20
CA SER A 601 -28.74 28.46 -12.91
C SER A 601 -29.67 28.87 -11.75
N GLN A 602 -30.47 29.92 -11.93
CA GLN A 602 -31.49 30.40 -10.99
C GLN A 602 -32.91 30.11 -11.52
N ASN A 603 -33.25 28.82 -11.65
CA ASN A 603 -34.51 28.39 -12.28
C ASN A 603 -35.39 27.52 -11.35
N GLY A 604 -35.06 27.47 -10.06
CA GLY A 604 -35.69 26.55 -9.12
C GLY A 604 -35.20 25.11 -9.34
N TRP A 605 -34.64 24.51 -8.30
CA TRP A 605 -34.00 23.19 -8.35
C TRP A 605 -34.50 22.27 -7.24
N GLY A 606 -35.00 21.11 -7.65
CA GLY A 606 -35.29 19.96 -6.79
C GLY A 606 -34.08 19.05 -6.67
N HIS A 607 -33.90 18.43 -5.50
CA HIS A 607 -32.72 17.60 -5.20
C HIS A 607 -33.13 16.27 -4.60
N GLN A 608 -32.43 15.19 -4.99
CA GLN A 608 -32.55 13.87 -4.36
C GLN A 608 -31.17 13.29 -4.12
N VAL A 609 -30.85 12.97 -2.86
CA VAL A 609 -29.60 12.29 -2.49
C VAL A 609 -29.71 10.80 -2.82
N GLY A 610 -28.67 10.28 -3.47
CA GLY A 610 -28.56 8.89 -3.89
C GLY A 610 -29.44 8.52 -5.08
N ILE A 611 -29.22 7.30 -5.56
CA ILE A 611 -30.04 6.67 -6.59
C ILE A 611 -30.99 5.63 -5.93
N ASP A 612 -32.10 5.33 -6.59
CA ASP A 612 -33.15 4.41 -6.12
C ASP A 612 -32.59 3.00 -5.85
N GLY A 613 -31.71 2.48 -6.70
CA GLY A 613 -31.11 1.17 -6.51
C GLY A 613 -30.22 1.05 -5.26
N GLU A 614 -29.57 2.13 -4.83
CA GLU A 614 -28.84 2.16 -3.55
C GLU A 614 -29.83 2.15 -2.37
N LYS A 615 -30.92 2.92 -2.45
CA LYS A 615 -31.97 2.96 -1.40
C LYS A 615 -32.65 1.60 -1.22
N LYS A 616 -32.93 0.92 -2.33
CA LYS A 616 -33.48 -0.44 -2.38
C LYS A 616 -32.45 -1.52 -2.06
N LYS A 617 -31.17 -1.15 -1.92
CA LYS A 617 -30.05 -2.08 -1.67
C LYS A 617 -30.02 -3.23 -2.68
N LEU A 618 -30.15 -2.93 -3.98
CA LEU A 618 -30.21 -3.95 -5.05
C LEU A 618 -28.99 -4.89 -5.09
N PHE A 619 -27.88 -4.48 -4.47
CA PHE A 619 -26.68 -5.28 -4.27
C PHE A 619 -26.80 -6.41 -3.23
N THR A 620 -27.94 -6.54 -2.55
CA THR A 620 -28.25 -7.62 -1.61
C THR A 620 -29.29 -8.58 -2.16
N GLU A 621 -29.35 -9.81 -1.64
CA GLU A 621 -30.35 -10.82 -2.02
C GLU A 621 -31.78 -10.34 -1.77
N GLU A 622 -32.01 -9.71 -0.61
CA GLU A 622 -33.31 -9.19 -0.21
C GLU A 622 -33.69 -7.97 -1.06
N GLY A 623 -32.77 -7.00 -1.18
CA GLY A 623 -33.01 -5.78 -1.95
C GLY A 623 -33.23 -6.06 -3.43
N SER A 624 -32.55 -7.05 -4.00
CA SER A 624 -32.74 -7.47 -5.40
C SER A 624 -34.18 -7.87 -5.70
N LYS A 625 -34.95 -8.39 -4.75
CA LYS A 625 -36.35 -8.80 -4.95
C LYS A 625 -37.32 -7.61 -5.10
N SER A 626 -36.89 -6.40 -4.81
CA SER A 626 -37.74 -5.20 -4.81
C SER A 626 -38.03 -4.61 -6.20
N VAL A 627 -37.40 -5.16 -7.25
CA VAL A 627 -37.57 -4.69 -8.64
C VAL A 627 -37.77 -5.86 -9.59
N GLN A 628 -38.40 -5.59 -10.73
CA GLN A 628 -38.53 -6.54 -11.82
C GLN A 628 -37.27 -6.48 -12.69
N TRP A 629 -36.52 -7.59 -12.72
CA TRP A 629 -35.32 -7.71 -13.53
C TRP A 629 -35.66 -8.23 -14.92
N THR A 630 -34.92 -7.78 -15.93
CA THR A 630 -35.11 -8.17 -17.33
C THR A 630 -33.81 -8.71 -17.92
N LYS A 631 -33.90 -9.36 -19.08
CA LYS A 631 -32.69 -9.80 -19.80
C LYS A 631 -31.88 -8.59 -20.28
N PRO A 632 -30.53 -8.64 -20.23
CA PRO A 632 -29.68 -7.58 -20.73
C PRO A 632 -29.96 -7.26 -22.20
N ASP A 633 -30.21 -5.99 -22.50
CA ASP A 633 -30.31 -5.45 -23.85
C ASP A 633 -28.93 -4.95 -24.35
N GLN A 634 -28.88 -4.03 -25.32
CA GLN A 634 -27.61 -3.43 -25.78
C GLN A 634 -26.91 -2.57 -24.71
N GLY A 635 -27.50 -2.42 -23.52
CA GLY A 635 -26.96 -1.63 -22.43
C GLY A 635 -27.41 -0.16 -22.51
N GLY A 636 -27.26 0.54 -21.39
CA GLY A 636 -27.56 1.97 -21.27
C GLY A 636 -26.97 2.55 -19.98
N PRO A 637 -26.83 3.87 -19.90
CA PRO A 637 -26.28 4.52 -18.72
C PRO A 637 -27.20 4.32 -17.51
N LEU A 638 -26.60 4.25 -16.33
CA LEU A 638 -27.27 4.06 -15.05
C LEU A 638 -28.13 2.79 -15.01
N THR A 639 -27.45 1.65 -15.21
CA THR A 639 -28.06 0.32 -15.21
C THR A 639 -27.45 -0.54 -14.10
N TRP A 640 -28.30 -1.24 -13.37
CA TRP A 640 -27.90 -2.30 -12.47
C TRP A 640 -27.88 -3.62 -13.22
N TYR A 641 -26.81 -4.38 -13.05
CA TYR A 641 -26.72 -5.77 -13.50
C TYR A 641 -26.58 -6.67 -12.30
N LYS A 642 -27.21 -7.84 -12.32
CA LYS A 642 -26.96 -8.90 -11.34
C LYS A 642 -26.74 -10.23 -12.04
N GLY A 643 -25.96 -11.09 -11.41
CA GLY A 643 -25.73 -12.46 -11.86
C GLY A 643 -25.25 -13.33 -10.70
N TYR A 644 -25.02 -14.60 -10.99
CA TYR A 644 -24.52 -15.53 -10.00
C TYR A 644 -23.35 -16.34 -10.54
N PHE A 645 -22.33 -16.56 -9.70
CA PHE A 645 -21.17 -17.37 -10.06
C PHE A 645 -20.79 -18.34 -8.93
N ASP A 646 -20.22 -19.47 -9.30
CA ASP A 646 -19.70 -20.45 -8.33
C ASP A 646 -18.32 -19.99 -7.83
N ALA A 647 -17.95 -20.35 -6.59
CA ALA A 647 -16.61 -20.04 -6.08
C ALA A 647 -15.52 -20.59 -7.04
N PRO A 648 -14.51 -19.77 -7.43
CA PRO A 648 -13.43 -20.24 -8.30
C PRO A 648 -12.63 -21.38 -7.66
N GLU A 649 -12.06 -22.23 -8.50
CA GLU A 649 -11.17 -23.31 -8.10
C GLU A 649 -9.95 -22.85 -7.29
N GLY A 650 -9.46 -23.77 -6.44
CA GLY A 650 -8.24 -23.61 -5.65
C GLY A 650 -8.26 -22.45 -4.64
N ASP A 651 -7.07 -22.13 -4.11
CA ASP A 651 -6.89 -21.14 -3.04
C ASP A 651 -6.23 -19.83 -3.51
N ASN A 652 -5.91 -19.73 -4.80
CA ASN A 652 -5.31 -18.54 -5.38
C ASN A 652 -6.22 -17.31 -5.16
N PRO A 653 -5.68 -16.09 -4.96
CA PRO A 653 -6.48 -14.87 -4.91
C PRO A 653 -7.39 -14.71 -6.14
N VAL A 654 -8.48 -13.94 -6.00
CA VAL A 654 -9.51 -13.81 -7.04
C VAL A 654 -9.65 -12.36 -7.46
N ALA A 655 -9.88 -12.13 -8.75
CA ALA A 655 -10.27 -10.84 -9.29
C ALA A 655 -11.40 -10.98 -10.31
N ILE A 656 -12.05 -9.86 -10.60
CA ILE A 656 -12.98 -9.73 -11.72
C ILE A 656 -12.38 -8.79 -12.76
N VAL A 657 -12.46 -9.22 -14.02
CA VAL A 657 -12.07 -8.43 -15.18
C VAL A 657 -13.31 -7.76 -15.75
N MET A 658 -13.30 -6.43 -15.82
CA MET A 658 -14.47 -5.61 -16.16
C MET A 658 -14.54 -5.25 -17.65
N THR A 659 -14.04 -6.10 -18.54
CA THR A 659 -14.05 -5.85 -19.99
C THR A 659 -15.47 -5.58 -20.49
N GLY A 660 -15.62 -4.57 -21.36
CA GLY A 660 -16.92 -4.17 -21.90
C GLY A 660 -17.77 -3.27 -20.99
N MET A 661 -17.32 -3.01 -19.77
CA MET A 661 -17.96 -2.09 -18.82
C MET A 661 -17.34 -0.69 -18.89
N GLY A 662 -18.07 0.33 -18.44
CA GLY A 662 -17.68 1.73 -18.46
C GLY A 662 -17.19 2.23 -17.10
N LYS A 663 -18.12 2.61 -16.23
CA LYS A 663 -17.84 3.14 -14.89
C LYS A 663 -18.88 2.64 -13.89
N GLY A 664 -18.48 2.37 -12.67
CA GLY A 664 -19.42 2.30 -11.56
C GLY A 664 -18.90 1.56 -10.36
N MET A 665 -19.70 0.66 -9.80
CA MET A 665 -19.38 -0.06 -8.57
C MET A 665 -19.71 -1.55 -8.67
N VAL A 666 -18.95 -2.37 -7.96
CA VAL A 666 -19.13 -3.83 -7.91
C VAL A 666 -19.36 -4.30 -6.48
N TRP A 667 -20.32 -5.21 -6.31
CA TRP A 667 -20.59 -5.91 -5.07
C TRP A 667 -20.57 -7.41 -5.27
N VAL A 668 -20.06 -8.12 -4.27
CA VAL A 668 -20.13 -9.58 -4.17
C VAL A 668 -20.77 -9.92 -2.84
N ASN A 669 -21.89 -10.66 -2.88
CA ASN A 669 -22.67 -11.04 -1.69
C ASN A 669 -23.01 -9.85 -0.77
N GLY A 670 -23.43 -8.72 -1.36
CA GLY A 670 -23.74 -7.49 -0.62
C GLY A 670 -22.54 -6.64 -0.18
N ARG A 671 -21.30 -7.14 -0.34
CA ARG A 671 -20.08 -6.41 0.04
C ARG A 671 -19.48 -5.71 -1.16
N SER A 672 -19.29 -4.39 -1.07
CA SER A 672 -18.71 -3.59 -2.15
C SER A 672 -17.21 -3.87 -2.27
N ILE A 673 -16.76 -4.34 -3.43
CA ILE A 673 -15.32 -4.54 -3.71
C ILE A 673 -14.64 -3.27 -4.23
N GLY A 674 -15.42 -2.29 -4.67
CA GLY A 674 -14.93 -0.93 -4.96
C GLY A 674 -15.54 -0.32 -6.22
N ARG A 675 -15.03 0.86 -6.58
CA ARG A 675 -15.36 1.55 -7.84
C ARG A 675 -14.58 0.96 -9.01
N TYR A 676 -15.15 0.92 -10.20
CA TYR A 676 -14.44 0.64 -11.44
C TYR A 676 -14.59 1.79 -12.44
N TRP A 677 -13.59 2.00 -13.29
CA TRP A 677 -13.66 3.02 -14.34
C TRP A 677 -12.75 2.66 -15.52
N ASN A 678 -13.29 1.88 -16.44
CA ASN A 678 -12.57 1.33 -17.58
C ASN A 678 -12.53 2.29 -18.77
N ASN A 679 -13.54 3.17 -18.91
CA ASN A 679 -13.56 4.19 -19.96
C ASN A 679 -12.60 5.36 -19.68
N TYR A 680 -12.13 5.53 -18.45
CA TYR A 680 -11.11 6.54 -18.14
C TYR A 680 -9.73 6.03 -18.52
N LEU A 681 -9.40 6.23 -19.81
CA LEU A 681 -8.15 5.77 -20.39
C LEU A 681 -6.97 6.66 -19.99
N SER A 682 -5.84 6.01 -19.75
CA SER A 682 -4.55 6.66 -19.64
C SER A 682 -4.06 7.18 -21.00
N PRO A 683 -2.97 7.98 -21.04
CA PRO A 683 -2.30 8.36 -22.29
C PRO A 683 -1.88 7.17 -23.16
N LEU A 684 -1.78 5.97 -22.59
CA LEU A 684 -1.49 4.71 -23.30
C LEU A 684 -2.75 4.06 -23.93
N LYS A 685 -3.90 4.74 -23.91
CA LYS A 685 -5.21 4.24 -24.39
C LYS A 685 -5.65 2.94 -23.71
N LYS A 686 -5.24 2.75 -22.45
CA LYS A 686 -5.62 1.62 -21.60
C LYS A 686 -6.23 2.15 -20.31
N PRO A 687 -7.24 1.47 -19.74
CA PRO A 687 -7.70 1.76 -18.38
C PRO A 687 -6.55 1.66 -17.39
N THR A 688 -6.58 2.49 -16.35
CA THR A 688 -5.59 2.42 -15.26
C THR A 688 -5.72 1.12 -14.47
N GLN A 689 -6.93 0.57 -14.36
CA GLN A 689 -7.22 -0.68 -13.68
C GLN A 689 -8.33 -1.42 -14.44
N SER A 690 -8.09 -2.70 -14.77
CA SER A 690 -9.08 -3.58 -15.42
C SER A 690 -9.51 -4.75 -14.53
N GLU A 691 -8.62 -5.17 -13.63
CA GLU A 691 -8.83 -6.27 -12.70
C GLU A 691 -9.08 -5.73 -11.29
N TYR A 692 -10.19 -6.15 -10.69
CA TYR A 692 -10.64 -5.68 -9.37
C TYR A 692 -10.65 -6.85 -8.40
N HIS A 693 -9.95 -6.69 -7.27
CA HIS A 693 -9.76 -7.75 -6.28
C HIS A 693 -11.08 -8.15 -5.60
N ILE A 694 -11.35 -9.46 -5.56
CA ILE A 694 -12.41 -10.07 -4.76
C ILE A 694 -11.74 -10.88 -3.65
N PRO A 695 -11.84 -10.45 -2.39
CA PRO A 695 -11.32 -11.24 -1.28
C PRO A 695 -11.99 -12.61 -1.23
N ARG A 696 -11.20 -13.68 -1.06
CA ARG A 696 -11.72 -15.05 -0.88
C ARG A 696 -12.73 -15.12 0.29
N ALA A 697 -12.51 -14.34 1.34
CA ALA A 697 -13.40 -14.19 2.49
C ALA A 697 -14.82 -13.66 2.15
N TYR A 698 -15.02 -13.08 0.97
CA TYR A 698 -16.33 -12.60 0.53
C TYR A 698 -17.12 -13.69 -0.19
N LEU A 699 -16.48 -14.81 -0.54
CA LEU A 699 -17.07 -15.85 -1.35
C LEU A 699 -17.77 -16.93 -0.52
N LYS A 700 -18.84 -17.45 -1.09
CA LYS A 700 -19.62 -18.63 -0.70
C LYS A 700 -19.57 -19.64 -1.85
N PRO A 701 -20.06 -20.88 -1.70
CA PRO A 701 -20.14 -21.82 -2.82
C PRO A 701 -20.86 -21.26 -4.06
N LYS A 702 -21.96 -20.52 -3.83
CA LYS A 702 -22.67 -19.72 -4.85
C LYS A 702 -22.69 -18.25 -4.44
N ASN A 703 -22.37 -17.36 -5.37
CA ASN A 703 -22.16 -15.94 -5.10
C ASN A 703 -23.07 -15.07 -5.95
N LEU A 704 -23.76 -14.13 -5.31
CA LEU A 704 -24.40 -13.01 -5.98
C LEU A 704 -23.34 -11.98 -6.36
N ILE A 705 -23.33 -11.58 -7.63
CA ILE A 705 -22.58 -10.41 -8.11
C ILE A 705 -23.55 -9.35 -8.61
N VAL A 706 -23.32 -8.10 -8.20
CA VAL A 706 -24.10 -6.94 -8.66
C VAL A 706 -23.16 -5.84 -9.13
N LEU A 707 -23.49 -5.26 -10.28
CA LEU A 707 -22.77 -4.15 -10.90
C LEU A 707 -23.73 -2.96 -11.02
N LEU A 708 -23.27 -1.78 -10.63
CA LEU A 708 -23.86 -0.51 -11.08
C LEU A 708 -23.00 -0.01 -12.24
N GLU A 709 -23.60 0.19 -13.43
CA GLU A 709 -22.96 0.72 -14.63
C GLU A 709 -23.52 2.11 -14.95
N GLU A 710 -22.66 3.13 -14.90
CA GLU A 710 -23.02 4.55 -14.97
C GLU A 710 -22.97 5.11 -16.40
N GLU A 711 -22.02 4.67 -17.24
CA GLU A 711 -21.76 5.27 -18.55
C GLU A 711 -22.36 4.47 -19.71
N GLY A 712 -22.67 3.20 -19.46
CA GLY A 712 -23.15 2.24 -20.44
C GLY A 712 -22.07 1.20 -20.72
N GLY A 713 -22.46 -0.07 -20.64
CA GLY A 713 -21.57 -1.21 -20.79
C GLY A 713 -22.37 -2.50 -20.91
N ASN A 714 -21.70 -3.57 -21.35
CA ASN A 714 -22.32 -4.89 -21.50
C ASN A 714 -21.57 -5.93 -20.66
N PRO A 715 -22.23 -6.64 -19.72
CA PRO A 715 -21.55 -7.55 -18.81
C PRO A 715 -21.16 -8.89 -19.45
N LYS A 716 -21.40 -9.10 -20.75
CA LYS A 716 -21.08 -10.35 -21.46
C LYS A 716 -19.60 -10.77 -21.36
N ASP A 717 -18.69 -9.80 -21.39
CA ASP A 717 -17.25 -10.06 -21.34
C ASP A 717 -16.64 -9.96 -19.93
N VAL A 718 -17.48 -9.68 -18.93
CA VAL A 718 -17.09 -9.70 -17.53
C VAL A 718 -16.82 -11.15 -17.12
N HIS A 719 -15.67 -11.40 -16.50
CA HIS A 719 -15.28 -12.74 -16.08
C HIS A 719 -14.39 -12.72 -14.83
N ILE A 720 -14.45 -13.82 -14.08
CA ILE A 720 -13.64 -14.05 -12.89
C ILE A 720 -12.30 -14.70 -13.27
N VAL A 721 -11.23 -14.25 -12.65
CA VAL A 721 -9.88 -14.81 -12.78
C VAL A 721 -9.33 -15.18 -11.41
N THR A 722 -8.50 -16.21 -11.39
CA THR A 722 -7.59 -16.48 -10.26
C THR A 722 -6.23 -15.85 -10.54
N VAL A 723 -5.53 -15.41 -9.50
CA VAL A 723 -4.29 -14.67 -9.59
C VAL A 723 -3.15 -15.51 -9.02
N ASN A 724 -2.06 -15.66 -9.76
CA ASN A 724 -0.86 -16.37 -9.27
C ASN A 724 0.43 -15.69 -9.74
N ARG A 725 1.56 -16.18 -9.22
CA ARG A 725 2.92 -15.80 -9.65
C ARG A 725 3.72 -17.04 -10.00
N ASP A 726 3.12 -17.91 -10.80
CA ASP A 726 3.66 -19.23 -11.15
C ASP A 726 4.74 -19.17 -12.24
N THR A 727 4.95 -18.02 -12.86
CA THR A 727 6.10 -17.76 -13.73
C THR A 727 7.21 -17.18 -12.89
N ILE A 728 8.24 -17.99 -12.61
CA ILE A 728 9.41 -17.60 -11.81
C ILE A 728 10.63 -17.47 -12.71
N CYS A 729 11.52 -16.55 -12.37
CA CYS A 729 12.69 -16.26 -13.18
C CYS A 729 13.93 -15.93 -12.36
N SER A 730 15.10 -15.97 -12.98
CA SER A 730 16.36 -15.54 -12.38
C SER A 730 17.24 -14.90 -13.46
N ALA A 731 18.00 -13.87 -13.11
CA ALA A 731 18.99 -13.24 -13.98
C ALA A 731 20.24 -12.92 -13.16
N VAL A 732 21.17 -13.87 -13.08
CA VAL A 732 22.40 -13.75 -12.28
C VAL A 732 23.59 -13.80 -13.23
N SER A 733 24.63 -13.03 -12.95
CA SER A 733 25.83 -12.94 -13.77
C SER A 733 27.09 -13.21 -12.98
N GLU A 734 28.18 -13.52 -13.69
CA GLU A 734 29.50 -13.79 -13.11
C GLU A 734 30.06 -12.64 -12.26
N ILE A 735 29.54 -11.43 -12.41
CA ILE A 735 29.97 -10.24 -11.65
C ILE A 735 29.20 -10.04 -10.33
N HIS A 736 28.19 -10.87 -10.04
CA HIS A 736 27.45 -10.75 -8.80
C HIS A 736 28.36 -11.05 -7.60
N PRO A 737 28.27 -10.29 -6.50
CA PRO A 737 28.90 -10.69 -5.25
C PRO A 737 28.18 -11.91 -4.66
N PRO A 738 28.81 -12.62 -3.72
CA PRO A 738 28.13 -13.64 -2.93
C PRO A 738 26.91 -13.05 -2.22
N SER A 739 25.81 -13.81 -2.14
CA SER A 739 24.58 -13.35 -1.48
C SER A 739 24.81 -13.09 0.02
N PRO A 740 24.22 -12.04 0.62
CA PRO A 740 24.37 -11.76 2.06
C PRO A 740 23.76 -12.87 2.94
N ARG A 741 22.96 -13.78 2.35
CA ARG A 741 22.39 -14.98 3.00
C ARG A 741 23.46 -15.99 3.41
N LEU A 742 24.59 -15.99 2.71
CA LEU A 742 25.71 -16.92 2.91
C LEU A 742 26.62 -16.50 4.07
N PHE A 743 26.35 -15.37 4.74
CA PHE A 743 27.18 -14.86 5.81
C PHE A 743 26.43 -14.75 7.14
N GLU A 744 27.18 -14.78 8.22
CA GLU A 744 26.75 -14.47 9.57
C GLU A 744 27.81 -13.72 10.36
N THR A 745 27.42 -13.18 11.51
CA THR A 745 28.35 -12.59 12.46
C THR A 745 28.47 -13.54 13.65
N LYS A 746 29.66 -14.10 13.85
CA LYS A 746 30.02 -14.96 14.99
C LYS A 746 31.17 -14.32 15.74
N ASN A 747 31.07 -14.21 17.07
CA ASN A 747 32.09 -13.57 17.92
C ASN A 747 32.52 -12.16 17.44
N GLY A 748 31.60 -11.42 16.81
CA GLY A 748 31.86 -10.08 16.28
C GLY A 748 32.64 -10.03 14.96
N SER A 749 32.93 -11.17 14.32
CA SER A 749 33.55 -11.25 12.99
C SER A 749 32.59 -11.79 11.95
N LEU A 750 32.77 -11.37 10.70
CA LEU A 750 32.02 -11.87 9.55
C LEU A 750 32.54 -13.28 9.19
N GLN A 751 31.64 -14.25 9.07
CA GLN A 751 31.97 -15.61 8.68
C GLN A 751 31.05 -16.09 7.55
N ALA A 752 31.61 -16.86 6.62
CA ALA A 752 30.84 -17.56 5.61
C ALA A 752 30.20 -18.81 6.23
N LYS A 753 28.94 -19.06 5.91
CA LYS A 753 28.18 -20.25 6.32
C LYS A 753 28.49 -21.47 5.46
N VAL A 754 29.07 -21.24 4.29
CA VAL A 754 29.34 -22.26 3.27
C VAL A 754 30.71 -22.01 2.65
N ASN A 755 31.33 -23.05 2.13
CA ASN A 755 32.66 -22.96 1.49
C ASN A 755 32.58 -22.34 0.08
N ASP A 756 31.49 -22.60 -0.65
CA ASP A 756 31.28 -22.05 -1.99
C ASP A 756 30.42 -20.78 -1.94
N LEU A 757 31.05 -19.66 -2.29
CA LEU A 757 30.47 -18.32 -2.30
C LEU A 757 30.13 -17.84 -3.72
N LYS A 758 30.28 -18.68 -4.74
CA LYS A 758 30.04 -18.28 -6.13
C LYS A 758 28.56 -17.91 -6.36
N PRO A 759 28.30 -16.98 -7.31
CA PRO A 759 26.94 -16.69 -7.75
C PRO A 759 26.23 -17.93 -8.28
N ARG A 760 24.93 -18.02 -8.01
CA ARG A 760 24.06 -19.08 -8.50
C ARG A 760 22.65 -18.55 -8.70
N ALA A 761 21.92 -19.12 -9.66
CA ALA A 761 20.50 -18.88 -9.79
C ALA A 761 19.75 -19.77 -8.79
N GLU A 762 19.04 -19.16 -7.84
CA GLU A 762 18.19 -19.87 -6.87
C GLU A 762 16.72 -19.62 -7.20
N LEU A 763 15.98 -20.69 -7.50
CA LEU A 763 14.59 -20.63 -7.95
C LEU A 763 13.73 -21.55 -7.10
N LYS A 764 12.56 -21.07 -6.66
CA LYS A 764 11.59 -21.82 -5.87
C LYS A 764 10.17 -21.50 -6.31
N CYS A 765 9.40 -22.56 -6.56
CA CYS A 765 7.98 -22.44 -6.86
C CYS A 765 7.17 -22.02 -5.63
N PRO A 766 6.08 -21.24 -5.81
CA PRO A 766 5.20 -20.87 -4.72
C PRO A 766 4.43 -22.09 -4.18
N GLY A 767 4.22 -22.13 -2.87
CA GLY A 767 3.43 -23.19 -2.22
C GLY A 767 4.08 -24.57 -2.33
N LYS A 768 3.29 -25.58 -2.71
CA LYS A 768 3.71 -26.98 -2.90
C LYS A 768 3.93 -27.35 -4.38
N LYS A 769 3.93 -26.35 -5.27
CA LYS A 769 4.05 -26.54 -6.72
C LYS A 769 5.44 -27.02 -7.13
N GLN A 770 5.53 -27.62 -8.31
CA GLN A 770 6.78 -28.05 -8.91
C GLN A 770 7.04 -27.34 -10.23
N ILE A 771 8.31 -27.32 -10.63
CA ILE A 771 8.73 -26.78 -11.92
C ILE A 771 8.33 -27.79 -13.00
N VAL A 772 7.41 -27.39 -13.87
CA VAL A 772 6.86 -28.25 -14.93
C VAL A 772 7.39 -27.91 -16.32
N ALA A 773 7.96 -26.72 -16.51
CA ALA A 773 8.57 -26.35 -17.79
C ALA A 773 9.71 -25.33 -17.62
N VAL A 774 10.69 -25.41 -18.51
CA VAL A 774 11.68 -24.37 -18.77
C VAL A 774 11.24 -23.61 -20.02
N GLU A 775 10.64 -22.43 -19.81
CA GLU A 775 10.11 -21.60 -20.90
C GLU A 775 11.21 -20.81 -21.61
N PHE A 776 12.26 -20.42 -20.87
CA PHE A 776 13.43 -19.72 -21.42
C PHE A 776 14.68 -20.03 -20.60
N ALA A 777 15.83 -20.15 -21.27
CA ALA A 777 17.14 -20.23 -20.64
C ALA A 777 18.22 -19.69 -21.60
N SER A 778 19.08 -18.81 -21.10
CA SER A 778 20.22 -18.30 -21.85
C SER A 778 21.39 -18.01 -20.91
N TYR A 779 22.57 -18.50 -21.25
CA TYR A 779 23.83 -18.18 -20.60
C TYR A 779 24.74 -17.40 -21.58
N GLY A 780 24.76 -16.09 -21.44
CA GLY A 780 25.40 -15.18 -22.40
C GLY A 780 25.07 -13.72 -22.11
N ASP A 781 24.48 -13.02 -23.07
CA ASP A 781 24.04 -11.62 -22.96
C ASP A 781 22.50 -11.42 -23.09
N PRO A 782 21.65 -12.23 -22.42
CA PRO A 782 20.21 -12.10 -22.51
C PRO A 782 19.72 -10.74 -22.01
N PHE A 783 18.59 -10.29 -22.54
CA PHE A 783 17.92 -9.06 -22.14
C PHE A 783 16.41 -9.25 -21.97
N GLY A 784 15.74 -8.27 -21.36
CA GLY A 784 14.31 -8.32 -21.05
C GLY A 784 14.04 -8.46 -19.56
N ALA A 785 12.84 -8.91 -19.21
CA ALA A 785 12.37 -9.05 -17.84
C ALA A 785 11.58 -10.35 -17.67
N CYS A 786 11.35 -10.78 -16.43
CA CYS A 786 10.60 -12.01 -16.15
C CYS A 786 9.22 -12.00 -16.82
N GLY A 787 8.92 -13.04 -17.60
CA GLY A 787 7.74 -13.14 -18.47
C GLY A 787 7.99 -12.71 -19.92
N ALA A 788 9.14 -12.08 -20.22
CA ALA A 788 9.51 -11.59 -21.54
C ALA A 788 11.04 -11.44 -21.67
N TYR A 789 11.78 -12.56 -21.60
CA TYR A 789 13.21 -12.60 -21.92
C TYR A 789 13.48 -12.88 -23.39
N PHE A 790 14.62 -12.40 -23.86
CA PHE A 790 15.12 -12.57 -25.22
C PHE A 790 16.58 -12.99 -25.20
N ILE A 791 16.97 -13.83 -26.16
CA ILE A 791 18.37 -14.16 -26.42
C ILE A 791 19.07 -12.91 -26.97
N GLY A 792 20.25 -12.59 -26.44
CA GLY A 792 21.09 -11.50 -26.94
C GLY A 792 21.89 -11.90 -28.19
N ASN A 793 23.07 -11.31 -28.36
CA ASN A 793 23.97 -11.66 -29.46
C ASN A 793 24.67 -13.00 -29.25
N CYS A 794 24.72 -13.50 -28.01
CA CYS A 794 25.41 -14.72 -27.67
C CYS A 794 24.69 -15.52 -26.58
N THR A 795 24.63 -16.84 -26.75
CA THR A 795 24.15 -17.77 -25.72
C THR A 795 24.84 -19.12 -25.85
N ALA A 796 25.14 -19.77 -24.73
CA ALA A 796 25.56 -21.17 -24.74
C ALA A 796 24.40 -22.04 -25.30
N PRO A 797 24.62 -22.87 -26.33
CA PRO A 797 23.56 -23.65 -26.98
C PRO A 797 22.81 -24.59 -26.02
N GLU A 798 23.50 -25.11 -25.02
CA GLU A 798 23.00 -26.12 -24.08
C GLU A 798 22.27 -25.52 -22.86
N SER A 799 22.12 -24.19 -22.82
CA SER A 799 21.58 -23.46 -21.66
C SER A 799 20.26 -24.06 -21.15
N LYS A 800 19.33 -24.41 -22.06
CA LYS A 800 18.04 -24.99 -21.70
C LYS A 800 18.17 -26.39 -21.09
N GLN A 801 18.98 -27.26 -21.70
CA GLN A 801 19.17 -28.64 -21.24
C GLN A 801 19.82 -28.69 -19.85
N VAL A 802 20.79 -27.79 -19.60
CA VAL A 802 21.40 -27.63 -18.29
C VAL A 802 20.34 -27.24 -17.25
N VAL A 803 19.54 -26.22 -17.54
CA VAL A 803 18.47 -25.79 -16.62
C VAL A 803 17.45 -26.91 -16.38
N GLU A 804 17.01 -27.62 -17.41
CA GLU A 804 16.09 -28.76 -17.28
C GLU A 804 16.64 -29.82 -16.33
N LYS A 805 17.92 -30.20 -16.48
CA LYS A 805 18.60 -31.15 -15.59
C LYS A 805 18.61 -30.71 -14.13
N TYR A 806 18.79 -29.42 -13.87
CA TYR A 806 18.80 -28.90 -12.50
C TYR A 806 17.40 -28.75 -11.90
N CYS A 807 16.40 -28.35 -12.70
CA CYS A 807 15.16 -27.77 -12.20
C CYS A 807 13.89 -28.59 -12.45
N LEU A 808 13.79 -29.32 -13.57
CA LEU A 808 12.53 -29.94 -13.96
C LEU A 808 12.07 -31.00 -12.93
N GLY A 809 10.78 -30.98 -12.60
CA GLY A 809 10.16 -31.89 -11.61
C GLY A 809 10.49 -31.58 -10.15
N LYS A 810 11.21 -30.50 -9.85
CA LYS A 810 11.58 -30.13 -8.47
C LYS A 810 10.78 -28.91 -7.98
N PRO A 811 10.52 -28.78 -6.66
CA PRO A 811 9.88 -27.59 -6.09
C PRO A 811 10.83 -26.38 -6.02
N SER A 812 12.14 -26.63 -6.06
CA SER A 812 13.19 -25.62 -6.09
C SER A 812 14.46 -26.17 -6.72
N CYS A 813 15.29 -25.29 -7.28
CA CYS A 813 16.60 -25.65 -7.82
C CYS A 813 17.63 -24.55 -7.59
N GLN A 814 18.90 -24.95 -7.64
CA GLN A 814 20.06 -24.07 -7.62
C GLN A 814 20.92 -24.41 -8.83
N ILE A 815 21.22 -23.41 -9.66
CA ILE A 815 22.05 -23.59 -10.86
C ILE A 815 23.35 -22.80 -10.64
N PRO A 816 24.50 -23.48 -10.50
CA PRO A 816 25.78 -22.80 -10.36
C PRO A 816 26.14 -22.08 -11.67
N LEU A 817 26.80 -20.92 -11.58
CA LEU A 817 27.30 -20.18 -12.74
C LEU A 817 28.70 -20.63 -13.20
N ASP A 818 29.15 -21.82 -12.78
CA ASP A 818 30.42 -22.36 -13.28
C ASP A 818 30.38 -22.54 -14.80
N SER A 819 31.51 -22.39 -15.49
CA SER A 819 31.57 -22.57 -16.95
C SER A 819 31.37 -24.03 -17.36
N ILE A 820 31.82 -24.98 -16.53
CA ILE A 820 31.86 -26.42 -16.81
C ILE A 820 30.51 -27.01 -17.24
N PRO A 821 29.36 -26.71 -16.57
CA PRO A 821 28.05 -27.21 -17.00
C PRO A 821 27.57 -26.64 -18.33
N PHE A 822 28.09 -25.49 -18.77
CA PHE A 822 27.66 -24.76 -19.97
C PHE A 822 28.71 -24.79 -21.10
N SER A 823 29.80 -25.54 -20.93
CA SER A 823 30.95 -25.55 -21.83
C SER A 823 31.20 -26.93 -22.44
N ASN A 824 30.37 -27.37 -23.38
CA ASN A 824 30.87 -28.28 -24.42
C ASN A 824 31.38 -27.47 -25.61
N GLN A 825 32.54 -27.90 -26.13
CA GLN A 825 33.44 -27.48 -27.24
C GLN A 825 33.17 -26.27 -28.18
N ASN A 826 32.05 -25.53 -28.12
CA ASN A 826 31.71 -24.39 -28.96
C ASN A 826 31.13 -23.21 -28.15
N ASP A 827 31.82 -22.79 -27.09
CA ASP A 827 31.41 -21.61 -26.31
C ASP A 827 31.64 -20.33 -27.11
N ALA A 828 30.58 -19.84 -27.78
CA ALA A 828 30.63 -18.63 -28.59
C ALA A 828 30.78 -17.33 -27.77
N CYS A 829 30.71 -17.39 -26.43
CA CYS A 829 30.59 -16.20 -25.57
C CYS A 829 31.85 -15.92 -24.72
N THR A 830 33.03 -16.40 -25.13
CA THR A 830 34.29 -16.33 -24.34
C THR A 830 34.79 -14.91 -24.02
N HIS A 831 34.34 -13.90 -24.77
CA HIS A 831 34.75 -12.50 -24.58
C HIS A 831 33.83 -11.69 -23.65
N LEU A 832 32.77 -12.29 -23.10
CA LEU A 832 31.76 -11.60 -22.30
C LEU A 832 31.70 -12.13 -20.87
N ARG A 833 31.39 -11.24 -19.92
CA ARG A 833 30.92 -11.64 -18.59
C ARG A 833 29.48 -12.09 -18.69
N LYS A 834 29.24 -13.38 -18.54
CA LYS A 834 27.96 -13.99 -18.88
C LYS A 834 26.91 -13.80 -17.80
N THR A 835 25.67 -13.76 -18.24
CA THR A 835 24.46 -13.76 -17.41
C THR A 835 23.65 -15.01 -17.72
N LEU A 836 23.28 -15.75 -16.67
CA LEU A 836 22.31 -16.83 -16.73
C LEU A 836 20.91 -16.23 -16.47
N ALA A 837 20.12 -16.08 -17.53
CA ALA A 837 18.71 -15.75 -17.46
C ALA A 837 17.85 -17.01 -17.66
N VAL A 838 16.91 -17.24 -16.75
CA VAL A 838 16.04 -18.43 -16.72
C VAL A 838 14.61 -18.00 -16.46
N GLN A 839 13.65 -18.62 -17.16
CA GLN A 839 12.21 -18.53 -16.90
C GLN A 839 11.62 -19.93 -16.79
N LEU A 840 10.94 -20.19 -15.69
CA LEU A 840 10.34 -21.47 -15.36
C LEU A 840 8.85 -21.31 -15.09
N LYS A 841 8.08 -22.34 -15.44
CA LYS A 841 6.66 -22.47 -15.10
C LYS A 841 6.48 -23.41 -13.92
N CYS A 842 5.74 -22.96 -12.92
CA CYS A 842 5.29 -23.76 -11.80
C CYS A 842 3.84 -24.22 -11.99
N ALA A 843 3.52 -25.44 -11.55
CA ALA A 843 2.15 -25.93 -11.47
C ALA A 843 1.93 -26.80 -10.22
#